data_AF-A0AAX6SYW5-F1
#
_entry.id   AF-A0AAX6SYW5-F1
#
_cell.length_a   1.000
_cell.length_b   1.000
_cell.length_c   1.000
_cell.angle_alpha   90.00
_cell.angle_beta   90.00
_cell.angle_gamma   90.00
#
_symmetry.space_group_name_H-M   'P 1'
#
loop_
_entity.id
_entity.type
_entity.pdbx_description
1 polymer ?
#
loop_
_entity_poly.entity_id
_entity_poly.type
_entity_poly.pdbx_seq_one_letter_code
_entity_poly.pdbx_strand_id
1 'polypeptide(L)'
;MRCTPGLLVPLVGLGLSLRLPGAVANDCGSLGQAQRLAFAPVARTRWLAPLVRPPGPLDPLYGAVRRFLAVVQLNPFPADLVKALLNEPSSVKVDEVVRYEAGYVVGAVIAGLYLLVVPTTGLGFCCCRYRRRCGGRVKTEHKALACEGGTLMAFLLLTTLILLIGVVCAFVTNQRTHEQTGPSVEAVPETLLSLRGLVSDVPQELQAVAEQFSLPQKQVLEELDGIGERLGNLVHTQLGSIVYPVLASVDSLGKALQVAMDHLRVLNTTLVELREGQQHLEPAVQKHRDRLLALLQDTGCQGNCEGTLNQARALELAADFVQVPSIDHVLYRLQGVPEANFSSMVQEENNTFHSLPLLVAMQTASVVKDLKKAVAQQPEGMRTLASGFPGSEAASQWKQALEQLEEHSRPYLRDMQRYETYRWIMGCVLCSTALLVVVCNLLGLCLGILGLSAREDPSHWEAKGEAGARFLMVVMPTSQGSSTGLWHPAYRSLLFSPVGCCPASGSRLAVPGHLLKVISVDTKASSRGVGLSFLFTAPLILLVFATFLVGGNVQTLVCRSWESGELYEFADTPGNLPPSMNLSHLLGLRKNISILLAYQQCKEGAALWKVLQLNDSYDLDKHLDISQYTKKLQWDLQSFQVDMKDPDLLSPEARRDLEALQTSGVESIPYLDFLVQIQKPVVKTDVEQLAQELAGLAQSQGNSVLGQQLQEESRGLRNLFEEQVISQQNLVVKLNLSIRALESSAPNLQQETSAILGNVTYLNAELPPLTNHILQNASQCFLTREMGYFSQYVAWVREEVTQHIATCQPFSRALDNGRVILCDMMADPWNAFWFCLGWCTFFLIPSIIFAVKTSKYFRPIRKRLSSTSSEETQLFHIPRVTSLKL
;
A
#
# COMPACT_ATOMS: atom_id res chain seq x y z
N MET A 1 -43.53 67.37 33.43
CA MET A 1 -42.27 68.01 33.01
C MET A 1 -41.68 67.10 31.93
N ARG A 2 -42.03 67.17 30.65
CA ARG A 2 -41.74 68.16 29.58
C ARG A 2 -40.24 68.43 29.33
N CYS A 3 -39.86 68.24 28.05
CA CYS A 3 -38.70 68.71 27.27
C CYS A 3 -37.38 67.92 27.41
N THR A 4 -36.61 67.57 26.36
CA THR A 4 -36.63 67.77 24.88
C THR A 4 -35.52 66.90 24.27
N PRO A 5 -35.59 66.49 22.98
CA PRO A 5 -34.53 65.76 22.28
C PRO A 5 -33.53 66.72 21.63
N GLY A 6 -32.22 66.45 21.77
CA GLY A 6 -31.15 67.19 21.09
C GLY A 6 -30.33 66.25 20.22
N LEU A 7 -30.49 66.37 18.89
CA LEU A 7 -29.58 65.81 17.90
C LEU A 7 -28.22 66.52 18.02
N LEU A 8 -27.18 65.76 18.37
CA LEU A 8 -25.78 66.10 18.13
C LEU A 8 -25.14 64.84 17.52
N VAL A 9 -25.01 64.82 16.20
CA VAL A 9 -24.15 63.88 15.50
C VAL A 9 -22.75 64.49 15.49
N PRO A 10 -21.71 63.83 16.04
CA PRO A 10 -20.35 64.33 15.93
C PRO A 10 -19.78 63.95 14.56
N LEU A 11 -19.41 64.95 13.76
CA LEU A 11 -18.48 64.80 12.64
C LEU A 11 -17.09 64.53 13.23
N VAL A 12 -16.75 63.25 13.35
CA VAL A 12 -15.41 62.80 13.73
C VAL A 12 -14.56 62.78 12.47
N GLY A 13 -13.53 63.65 12.44
CA GLY A 13 -12.53 63.67 11.38
C GLY A 13 -11.82 62.32 11.26
N LEU A 14 -11.99 61.69 10.10
CA LEU A 14 -11.27 60.49 9.70
C LEU A 14 -10.18 60.90 8.70
N GLY A 15 -9.09 61.44 9.24
CA GLY A 15 -7.81 61.52 8.53
C GLY A 15 -7.20 60.12 8.37
N LEU A 16 -7.84 59.27 7.56
CA LEU A 16 -7.30 57.98 7.14
C LEU A 16 -6.39 58.22 5.95
N SER A 17 -5.11 58.46 6.23
CA SER A 17 -4.06 58.22 5.25
C SER A 17 -4.09 56.73 4.88
N LEU A 18 -4.63 56.41 3.70
CA LEU A 18 -4.66 55.07 3.12
C LEU A 18 -3.21 54.60 2.89
N ARG A 19 -2.61 53.98 3.92
CA ARG A 19 -1.52 53.03 3.73
C ARG A 19 -2.15 51.72 3.29
N LEU A 20 -2.22 51.51 1.98
CA LEU A 20 -2.47 50.18 1.42
C LEU A 20 -1.43 49.20 1.97
N PRO A 21 -1.83 47.97 2.32
CA PRO A 21 -0.89 46.94 2.72
C PRO A 21 0.11 46.71 1.59
N GLY A 22 1.40 46.85 1.88
CA GLY A 22 2.45 46.36 1.00
C GLY A 22 2.30 44.85 0.81
N ALA A 23 2.41 44.42 -0.45
CA ALA A 23 2.41 43.04 -0.92
C ALA A 23 1.26 42.18 -0.34
N VAL A 24 0.22 41.95 -1.16
CA VAL A 24 -0.69 40.81 -0.97
C VAL A 24 0.19 39.56 -0.85
N ALA A 25 0.37 39.05 0.37
CA ALA A 25 1.16 37.86 0.59
C ALA A 25 0.51 36.68 -0.15
N ASN A 26 1.33 35.85 -0.81
CA ASN A 26 0.90 34.61 -1.47
C ASN A 26 0.44 33.59 -0.42
N ASP A 27 -0.72 33.82 0.20
CA ASP A 27 -1.30 32.89 1.15
C ASP A 27 -2.29 31.97 0.41
N CYS A 28 -1.77 30.87 -0.14
CA CYS A 28 -2.59 29.83 -0.78
C CYS A 28 -3.49 29.08 0.24
N GLY A 29 -3.45 29.42 1.53
CA GLY A 29 -4.21 28.76 2.59
C GLY A 29 -5.72 28.67 2.35
N SER A 30 -6.30 29.61 1.60
CA SER A 30 -7.74 29.62 1.26
C SER A 30 -8.14 28.57 0.21
N LEU A 31 -7.22 28.13 -0.65
CA LEU A 31 -7.45 27.05 -1.63
C LEU A 31 -7.08 25.66 -1.07
N GLY A 32 -6.31 25.58 0.02
CA GLY A 32 -5.93 24.31 0.65
C GLY A 32 -4.92 23.48 -0.17
N GLN A 33 -4.43 22.40 0.43
CA GLN A 33 -3.53 21.44 -0.23
C GLN A 33 -4.31 20.32 -0.93
N ALA A 34 -3.65 19.65 -1.88
CA ALA A 34 -4.24 18.51 -2.60
C ALA A 34 -4.58 17.40 -1.61
N GLN A 35 -5.83 16.95 -1.62
CA GLN A 35 -6.23 15.84 -0.76
C GLN A 35 -5.49 14.56 -1.15
N ARG A 36 -5.26 13.67 -0.19
CA ARG A 36 -4.62 12.39 -0.48
C ARG A 36 -5.57 11.47 -1.24
N LEU A 37 -5.20 11.06 -2.44
CA LEU A 37 -5.96 10.09 -3.23
C LEU A 37 -5.69 8.66 -2.70
N ALA A 38 -6.75 7.87 -2.61
CA ALA A 38 -6.67 6.46 -2.26
C ALA A 38 -6.75 5.63 -3.54
N PHE A 39 -5.66 4.94 -3.87
CA PHE A 39 -5.60 4.03 -5.00
C PHE A 39 -5.89 2.59 -4.52
N ALA A 40 -6.61 1.83 -5.33
CA ALA A 40 -6.92 0.43 -5.02
C ALA A 40 -5.67 -0.43 -5.27
N PRO A 41 -5.38 -1.44 -4.42
CA PRO A 41 -4.29 -2.38 -4.67
C PRO A 41 -4.56 -3.17 -5.95
N VAL A 42 -3.57 -3.29 -6.82
CA VAL A 42 -3.74 -3.91 -8.14
C VAL A 42 -3.06 -5.28 -8.23
N ALA A 43 -1.99 -5.47 -7.47
CA ALA A 43 -1.23 -6.72 -7.47
C ALA A 43 -2.07 -7.93 -7.02
N ARG A 44 -2.09 -8.98 -7.85
CA ARG A 44 -2.70 -10.27 -7.53
C ARG A 44 -1.65 -11.19 -6.94
N THR A 45 -1.87 -11.60 -5.69
CA THR A 45 -1.00 -12.58 -5.05
C THR A 45 -1.40 -14.00 -5.45
N ARG A 46 -0.58 -14.66 -6.27
CA ARG A 46 -0.70 -16.12 -6.45
C ARG A 46 0.09 -16.84 -5.37
N TRP A 47 -0.60 -17.62 -4.56
CA TRP A 47 0.02 -18.41 -3.51
C TRP A 47 0.30 -19.84 -4.00
N LEU A 48 1.58 -20.22 -4.00
CA LEU A 48 2.00 -21.60 -4.22
C LEU A 48 2.30 -22.26 -2.87
N ALA A 49 1.52 -23.23 -2.39
CA ALA A 49 1.74 -23.81 -1.07
C ALA A 49 3.15 -24.43 -0.93
N PRO A 50 3.86 -24.20 0.20
CA PRO A 50 5.15 -24.84 0.42
C PRO A 50 4.96 -26.34 0.66
N LEU A 51 5.67 -27.16 -0.09
CA LEU A 51 5.74 -28.60 0.17
C LEU A 51 6.78 -28.84 1.25
N VAL A 52 6.39 -29.58 2.28
CA VAL A 52 7.29 -30.01 3.36
C VAL A 52 7.03 -31.48 3.60
N ARG A 53 8.10 -32.28 3.76
CA ARG A 53 7.94 -33.63 4.28
C ARG A 53 7.73 -33.55 5.80
N PRO A 54 6.61 -34.03 6.34
CA PRO A 54 6.45 -34.07 7.79
C PRO A 54 7.47 -35.03 8.42
N PRO A 55 7.98 -34.72 9.62
CA PRO A 55 8.90 -35.61 10.32
C PRO A 55 8.21 -36.94 10.63
N GLY A 56 8.92 -38.04 10.41
CA GLY A 56 8.40 -39.38 10.50
C GLY A 56 9.33 -40.36 11.19
N PRO A 57 8.85 -41.57 11.53
CA PRO A 57 9.64 -42.58 12.24
C PRO A 57 10.85 -43.09 11.43
N LEU A 58 10.91 -42.80 10.13
CA LEU A 58 12.00 -43.20 9.23
C LEU A 58 13.11 -42.14 9.13
N ASP A 59 12.95 -40.95 9.69
CA ASP A 59 13.95 -39.88 9.59
C ASP A 59 15.33 -40.27 10.17
N PRO A 60 15.43 -41.04 11.28
CA PRO A 60 16.72 -41.54 11.75
C PRO A 60 17.41 -42.44 10.71
N LEU A 61 16.64 -43.23 9.96
CA LEU A 61 17.14 -44.09 8.89
C LEU A 61 17.63 -43.24 7.71
N TYR A 62 16.84 -42.26 7.26
CA TYR A 62 17.24 -41.34 6.20
C TYR A 62 18.53 -40.60 6.57
N GLY A 63 18.62 -40.07 7.80
CA GLY A 63 19.82 -39.41 8.30
C GLY A 63 21.04 -40.33 8.39
N ALA A 64 20.86 -41.62 8.72
CA ALA A 64 21.94 -42.60 8.71
C ALA A 64 22.44 -42.89 7.29
N VAL A 65 21.53 -43.03 6.33
CA VAL A 65 21.85 -43.28 4.91
C VAL A 65 22.56 -42.07 4.30
N ARG A 66 22.11 -40.85 4.58
CA ARG A 66 22.81 -39.61 4.14
C ARG A 66 24.23 -39.54 4.68
N ARG A 67 24.44 -39.88 5.96
CA ARG A 67 25.78 -39.96 6.57
C ARG A 67 26.64 -41.04 5.92
N PHE A 68 26.09 -42.21 5.63
CA PHE A 68 26.79 -43.25 4.89
C PHE A 68 27.21 -42.77 3.50
N LEU A 69 26.30 -42.15 2.74
CA LEU A 69 26.59 -41.61 1.41
C LEU A 69 27.62 -40.47 1.42
N ALA A 70 27.65 -39.65 2.48
CA ALA A 70 28.70 -38.64 2.65
C ALA A 70 30.09 -39.24 2.90
N VAL A 71 30.17 -40.46 3.44
CA VAL A 71 31.44 -41.22 3.56
C VAL A 71 31.81 -41.89 2.23
N VAL A 72 30.81 -42.36 1.47
CA VAL A 72 31.04 -42.93 0.13
C VAL A 72 31.54 -41.87 -0.84
N GLN A 73 30.99 -40.66 -0.81
CA GLN A 73 31.40 -39.54 -1.64
C GLN A 73 31.90 -38.37 -0.78
N LEU A 74 33.22 -38.36 -0.55
CA LEU A 74 33.92 -37.32 0.23
C LEU A 74 34.26 -36.08 -0.60
N ASN A 75 34.25 -36.20 -1.92
CA ASN A 75 34.68 -35.13 -2.81
C ASN A 75 33.64 -33.98 -2.86
N PRO A 76 34.07 -32.72 -3.00
CA PRO A 76 33.20 -31.58 -3.22
C PRO A 76 32.55 -31.63 -4.61
N PHE A 77 31.57 -30.75 -4.86
CA PHE A 77 30.86 -30.68 -6.13
C PHE A 77 31.83 -30.52 -7.33
N PRO A 78 31.79 -31.42 -8.33
CA PRO A 78 32.78 -31.45 -9.40
C PRO A 78 32.35 -30.54 -10.57
N ALA A 79 32.50 -29.23 -10.39
CA ALA A 79 32.05 -28.22 -11.35
C ALA A 79 32.60 -28.46 -12.78
N ASP A 80 33.90 -28.70 -12.93
CA ASP A 80 34.53 -28.91 -14.25
C ASP A 80 34.02 -30.17 -14.96
N LEU A 81 33.77 -31.24 -14.20
CA LEU A 81 33.21 -32.47 -14.74
C LEU A 81 31.76 -32.30 -15.22
N VAL A 82 30.93 -31.61 -14.43
CA VAL A 82 29.53 -31.32 -14.79
C VAL A 82 29.49 -30.38 -16.00
N LYS A 83 30.36 -29.37 -16.06
CA LYS A 83 30.52 -28.48 -17.22
C LYS A 83 30.87 -29.26 -18.49
N ALA A 84 31.84 -30.17 -18.41
CA ALA A 84 32.23 -31.00 -19.54
C ALA A 84 31.06 -31.90 -20.00
N LEU A 85 30.34 -32.52 -19.06
CA LEU A 85 29.16 -33.35 -19.36
C LEU A 85 28.03 -32.58 -20.07
N LEU A 86 27.80 -31.32 -19.69
CA LEU A 86 26.70 -30.51 -20.25
C LEU A 86 27.03 -29.90 -21.62
N ASN A 87 28.27 -29.48 -21.85
CA ASN A 87 28.65 -28.79 -23.08
C ASN A 87 29.28 -29.71 -24.13
N GLU A 88 30.15 -30.63 -23.71
CA GLU A 88 30.92 -31.50 -24.60
C GLU A 88 31.10 -32.89 -23.96
N PRO A 89 30.09 -33.77 -23.99
CA PRO A 89 30.14 -35.07 -23.29
C PRO A 89 31.28 -35.97 -23.78
N SER A 90 31.80 -35.75 -25.00
CA SER A 90 32.97 -36.44 -25.55
C SER A 90 34.31 -36.00 -24.95
N SER A 91 34.37 -34.84 -24.27
CA SER A 91 35.58 -34.28 -23.65
C SER A 91 35.85 -34.82 -22.24
N VAL A 92 34.88 -35.57 -21.67
CA VAL A 92 34.93 -36.06 -20.30
C VAL A 92 36.07 -37.07 -20.11
N LYS A 93 37.00 -36.73 -19.22
CA LYS A 93 38.12 -37.60 -18.87
C LYS A 93 37.67 -38.68 -17.89
N VAL A 94 37.87 -39.94 -18.28
CA VAL A 94 37.47 -41.11 -17.47
C VAL A 94 38.19 -41.13 -16.13
N ASP A 95 39.44 -40.65 -16.03
CA ASP A 95 40.18 -40.63 -14.76
C ASP A 95 39.60 -39.63 -13.74
N GLU A 96 38.95 -38.56 -14.20
CA GLU A 96 38.32 -37.57 -13.35
C GLU A 96 36.99 -38.09 -12.78
N VAL A 97 36.19 -38.76 -13.61
CA VAL A 97 34.96 -39.47 -13.18
C VAL A 97 35.30 -40.53 -12.14
N VAL A 98 36.34 -41.33 -12.38
CA VAL A 98 36.74 -42.41 -11.45
C VAL A 98 37.27 -41.86 -10.13
N ARG A 99 37.99 -40.72 -10.13
CA ARG A 99 38.43 -40.06 -8.89
C ARG A 99 37.25 -39.52 -8.09
N TYR A 100 36.28 -38.89 -8.77
CA TYR A 100 35.08 -38.41 -8.11
C TYR A 100 34.29 -39.60 -7.55
N GLU A 101 33.98 -40.61 -8.34
CA GLU A 101 33.17 -41.76 -7.93
C GLU A 101 33.95 -42.87 -7.18
N ALA A 102 35.13 -42.57 -6.61
CA ALA A 102 36.01 -43.58 -6.03
C ALA A 102 35.32 -44.50 -5.00
N GLY A 103 34.43 -43.96 -4.15
CA GLY A 103 33.66 -44.78 -3.20
C GLY A 103 32.61 -45.68 -3.85
N TYR A 104 32.01 -45.27 -4.98
CA TYR A 104 31.11 -46.11 -5.76
C TYR A 104 31.88 -47.23 -6.48
N VAL A 105 33.10 -46.95 -6.95
CA VAL A 105 34.01 -47.96 -7.50
C VAL A 105 34.37 -49.01 -6.44
N VAL A 106 34.66 -48.59 -5.21
CA VAL A 106 34.85 -49.53 -4.08
C VAL A 106 33.59 -50.36 -3.86
N GLY A 107 32.40 -49.74 -3.91
CA GLY A 107 31.12 -50.44 -3.86
C GLY A 107 30.94 -51.47 -4.98
N ALA A 108 31.36 -51.14 -6.21
CA ALA A 108 31.32 -52.03 -7.37
C ALA A 108 32.25 -53.24 -7.19
N VAL A 109 33.45 -53.02 -6.66
CA VAL A 109 34.41 -54.09 -6.34
C VAL A 109 33.83 -55.01 -5.26
N ILE A 110 33.22 -54.45 -4.21
CA ILE A 110 32.55 -55.23 -3.16
C ILE A 110 31.41 -56.05 -3.78
N ALA A 111 30.51 -55.44 -4.56
CA ALA A 111 29.43 -56.15 -5.24
C ALA A 111 29.95 -57.27 -6.14
N GLY A 112 31.02 -57.03 -6.91
CA GLY A 112 31.70 -58.02 -7.73
C GLY A 112 32.27 -59.19 -6.92
N LEU A 113 32.88 -58.91 -5.76
CA LEU A 113 33.34 -59.95 -4.83
C LEU A 113 32.18 -60.79 -4.32
N TYR A 114 31.05 -60.18 -3.93
CA TYR A 114 29.85 -60.93 -3.52
C TYR A 114 29.26 -61.77 -4.66
N LEU A 115 29.25 -61.24 -5.90
CA LEU A 115 28.84 -61.96 -7.10
C LEU A 115 29.73 -63.16 -7.41
N LEU A 116 30.99 -63.16 -6.98
CA LEU A 116 31.90 -64.30 -7.15
C LEU A 116 31.80 -65.27 -5.97
N VAL A 117 31.85 -64.77 -4.73
CA VAL A 117 31.91 -65.59 -3.51
C VAL A 117 30.60 -66.34 -3.27
N VAL A 118 29.44 -65.71 -3.48
CA VAL A 118 28.15 -66.34 -3.18
C VAL A 118 27.85 -67.52 -4.11
N PRO A 119 28.03 -67.43 -5.45
CA PRO A 119 27.85 -68.58 -6.33
C PRO A 119 28.93 -69.65 -6.17
N THR A 120 30.19 -69.27 -5.92
CA THR A 120 31.28 -70.25 -5.73
C THR A 120 31.12 -71.05 -4.44
N THR A 121 30.73 -70.42 -3.34
CA THR A 121 30.40 -71.11 -2.07
C THR A 121 29.15 -71.99 -2.23
N GLY A 122 28.16 -71.51 -2.98
CA GLY A 122 26.95 -72.25 -3.34
C GLY A 122 27.18 -73.51 -4.17
N LEU A 123 27.93 -73.38 -5.27
CA LEU A 123 28.36 -74.50 -6.11
C LEU A 123 29.25 -75.46 -5.33
N GLY A 124 30.17 -74.91 -4.52
CA GLY A 124 31.00 -75.67 -3.60
C GLY A 124 30.14 -76.59 -2.72
N PHE A 125 29.13 -76.04 -2.04
CA PHE A 125 28.20 -76.78 -1.19
C PHE A 125 27.32 -77.76 -1.96
N CYS A 126 26.86 -77.40 -3.17
CA CYS A 126 26.08 -78.27 -4.05
C CYS A 126 26.87 -79.52 -4.47
N CYS A 127 28.11 -79.36 -4.96
CA CYS A 127 29.01 -80.46 -5.33
C CYS A 127 29.38 -81.33 -4.11
N CYS A 128 29.60 -80.69 -2.96
CA CYS A 128 29.83 -81.31 -1.66
C CYS A 128 28.69 -82.25 -1.23
N ARG A 129 27.44 -81.81 -1.43
CA ARG A 129 26.22 -82.55 -1.11
C ARG A 129 25.95 -83.67 -2.13
N TYR A 130 26.19 -83.41 -3.43
CA TYR A 130 26.11 -84.42 -4.49
C TYR A 130 27.07 -85.59 -4.24
N ARG A 131 28.30 -85.30 -3.79
CA ARG A 131 29.31 -86.32 -3.40
C ARG A 131 29.11 -86.91 -1.99
N ARG A 132 28.01 -86.59 -1.29
CA ARG A 132 27.71 -87.00 0.10
C ARG A 132 28.81 -86.71 1.15
N ARG A 133 29.79 -85.84 0.85
CA ARG A 133 30.86 -85.47 1.80
C ARG A 133 30.47 -84.33 2.73
N CYS A 134 29.47 -83.53 2.34
CA CYS A 134 29.03 -82.38 3.10
C CYS A 134 27.52 -82.51 3.37
N GLY A 135 27.23 -82.60 4.66
CA GLY A 135 25.96 -83.02 5.23
C GLY A 135 26.30 -83.55 6.61
N GLY A 136 25.99 -82.76 7.65
CA GLY A 136 26.52 -83.00 8.99
C GLY A 136 26.29 -84.44 9.44
N ARG A 137 27.37 -85.16 9.79
CA ARG A 137 27.26 -86.39 10.57
C ARG A 137 26.71 -86.02 11.96
N VAL A 138 25.72 -86.79 12.41
CA VAL A 138 25.08 -86.62 13.72
C VAL A 138 26.16 -86.77 14.80
N LYS A 139 26.39 -85.71 15.59
CA LYS A 139 27.26 -85.78 16.78
C LYS A 139 26.42 -86.23 17.97
N THR A 140 26.84 -87.30 18.63
CA THR A 140 26.25 -87.81 19.88
C THR A 140 26.52 -86.82 21.03
N GLU A 141 25.50 -86.47 21.82
CA GLU A 141 25.61 -85.42 22.85
C GLU A 141 26.40 -85.83 24.11
N HIS A 142 27.18 -84.87 24.62
CA HIS A 142 27.73 -84.78 25.98
C HIS A 142 27.34 -83.39 26.52
N LYS A 143 27.24 -83.21 27.86
CA LYS A 143 26.73 -81.97 28.51
C LYS A 143 27.37 -80.65 28.04
N ALA A 144 28.62 -80.66 27.58
CA ALA A 144 29.30 -79.48 27.02
C ALA A 144 28.72 -79.00 25.66
N LEU A 145 28.05 -79.87 24.91
CA LEU A 145 27.47 -79.58 23.58
C LEU A 145 26.10 -78.86 23.65
N ALA A 146 25.42 -78.89 24.81
CA ALA A 146 24.16 -78.17 25.01
C ALA A 146 24.37 -76.65 25.06
N CYS A 147 25.50 -76.19 25.60
CA CYS A 147 25.89 -74.78 25.61
C CYS A 147 26.25 -74.29 24.20
N GLU A 148 27.01 -75.08 23.42
CA GLU A 148 27.33 -74.78 22.02
C GLU A 148 26.05 -74.70 21.14
N GLY A 149 25.13 -75.65 21.29
CA GLY A 149 23.83 -75.62 20.60
C GLY A 149 22.98 -74.40 20.99
N GLY A 150 22.92 -74.08 22.29
CA GLY A 150 22.24 -72.89 22.81
C GLY A 150 22.77 -71.58 22.25
N THR A 151 24.10 -71.43 22.19
CA THR A 151 24.74 -70.22 21.63
C THR A 151 24.46 -70.08 20.14
N LEU A 152 24.51 -71.16 19.35
CA LEU A 152 24.19 -71.13 17.92
C LEU A 152 22.71 -70.77 17.65
N MET A 153 21.79 -71.26 18.48
CA MET A 153 20.38 -70.86 18.43
C MET A 153 20.19 -69.38 18.76
N ALA A 154 20.89 -68.86 19.77
CA ALA A 154 20.83 -67.44 20.15
C ALA A 154 21.39 -66.53 19.05
N PHE A 155 22.54 -66.88 18.45
CA PHE A 155 23.10 -66.12 17.32
C PHE A 155 22.21 -66.19 16.08
N LEU A 156 21.58 -67.34 15.80
CA LEU A 156 20.62 -67.46 14.72
C LEU A 156 19.38 -66.59 14.96
N LEU A 157 18.86 -66.57 16.19
CA LEU A 157 17.73 -65.70 16.56
C LEU A 157 18.10 -64.22 16.43
N LEU A 158 19.26 -63.81 16.96
CA LEU A 158 19.75 -62.43 16.89
C LEU A 158 19.91 -61.97 15.44
N THR A 159 20.58 -62.76 14.60
CA THR A 159 20.75 -62.44 13.18
C THR A 159 19.42 -62.44 12.43
N THR A 160 18.48 -63.31 12.79
CA THR A 160 17.13 -63.34 12.21
C THR A 160 16.29 -62.12 12.60
N LEU A 161 16.41 -61.62 13.84
CA LEU A 161 15.76 -60.38 14.27
C LEU A 161 16.34 -59.15 13.56
N ILE A 162 17.68 -59.10 13.41
CA ILE A 162 18.36 -58.03 12.65
C ILE A 162 17.92 -58.04 11.18
N LEU A 163 17.78 -59.22 10.58
CA LEU A 163 17.22 -59.38 9.23
C LEU A 163 15.76 -58.94 9.15
N LEU A 164 14.94 -59.30 10.14
CA LEU A 164 13.53 -58.89 10.17
C LEU A 164 13.40 -57.37 10.18
N ILE A 165 14.20 -56.67 11.01
CA ILE A 165 14.22 -55.20 11.04
C ILE A 165 14.57 -54.65 9.65
N GLY A 166 15.64 -55.17 9.03
CA GLY A 166 16.06 -54.76 7.69
C GLY A 166 14.98 -54.97 6.63
N VAL A 167 14.29 -56.12 6.64
CA VAL A 167 13.23 -56.45 5.67
C VAL A 167 11.98 -55.59 5.90
N VAL A 168 11.59 -55.35 7.15
CA VAL A 168 10.47 -54.46 7.48
C VAL A 168 10.77 -53.04 7.01
N CYS A 169 11.96 -52.52 7.31
CA CYS A 169 12.39 -51.21 6.81
C CYS A 169 12.40 -51.17 5.28
N ALA A 170 12.92 -52.19 4.60
CA ALA A 170 12.93 -52.26 3.14
C ALA A 170 11.51 -52.26 2.54
N PHE A 171 10.56 -52.99 3.13
CA PHE A 171 9.15 -52.95 2.71
C PHE A 171 8.55 -51.56 2.88
N VAL A 172 8.74 -50.96 4.06
CA VAL A 172 8.19 -49.65 4.38
C VAL A 172 8.78 -48.57 3.47
N THR A 173 10.08 -48.56 3.23
CA THR A 173 10.73 -47.56 2.36
C THR A 173 10.39 -47.78 0.88
N ASN A 174 10.21 -49.04 0.45
CA ASN A 174 9.74 -49.35 -0.91
C ASN A 174 8.30 -48.84 -1.15
N GLN A 175 7.44 -49.02 -0.14
CA GLN A 175 6.07 -48.51 -0.16
C GLN A 175 6.04 -46.98 -0.12
N ARG A 176 6.92 -46.36 0.70
CA ARG A 176 7.00 -44.91 0.85
C ARG A 176 7.44 -44.19 -0.43
N THR A 177 8.56 -44.63 -1.00
CA THR A 177 8.72 -44.93 -2.44
C THR A 177 7.59 -44.48 -3.37
N HIS A 178 6.65 -45.42 -3.47
CA HIS A 178 5.53 -45.41 -4.37
C HIS A 178 4.46 -44.39 -3.96
N GLU A 179 4.13 -44.32 -2.67
CA GLU A 179 3.12 -43.39 -2.14
C GLU A 179 3.49 -41.92 -2.36
N GLN A 180 4.78 -41.58 -2.29
CA GLN A 180 5.25 -40.20 -2.44
C GLN A 180 5.44 -39.80 -3.91
N THR A 181 5.66 -40.75 -4.82
CA THR A 181 5.90 -40.46 -6.24
C THR A 181 4.64 -39.94 -6.95
N GLY A 182 3.45 -40.47 -6.64
CA GLY A 182 2.19 -40.01 -7.27
C GLY A 182 1.91 -38.51 -7.05
N PRO A 183 1.77 -38.06 -5.80
CA PRO A 183 1.56 -36.63 -5.48
C PRO A 183 2.69 -35.73 -5.99
N SER A 184 3.93 -36.22 -5.99
CA SER A 184 5.09 -35.51 -6.53
C SER A 184 4.96 -35.22 -8.03
N VAL A 185 4.47 -36.20 -8.80
CA VAL A 185 4.26 -36.08 -10.24
C VAL A 185 3.10 -35.13 -10.56
N GLU A 186 2.04 -35.14 -9.76
CA GLU A 186 0.88 -34.24 -9.92
C GLU A 186 1.20 -32.78 -9.54
N ALA A 187 2.08 -32.56 -8.57
CA ALA A 187 2.46 -31.21 -8.12
C ALA A 187 3.26 -30.42 -9.16
N VAL A 188 3.95 -31.08 -10.11
CA VAL A 188 4.80 -30.40 -11.12
C VAL A 188 3.95 -29.59 -12.11
N PRO A 189 2.94 -30.15 -12.80
CA PRO A 189 2.03 -29.37 -13.64
C PRO A 189 1.28 -28.26 -12.88
N GLU A 190 0.83 -28.51 -11.65
CA GLU A 190 0.14 -27.48 -10.84
C GLU A 190 1.06 -26.29 -10.52
N THR A 191 2.33 -26.57 -10.24
CA THR A 191 3.35 -25.55 -10.02
C THR A 191 3.58 -24.73 -11.29
N LEU A 192 3.74 -25.39 -12.44
CA LEU A 192 3.94 -24.70 -13.73
C LEU A 192 2.72 -23.85 -14.14
N LEU A 193 1.50 -24.35 -13.92
CA LEU A 193 0.27 -23.59 -14.15
C LEU A 193 0.18 -22.34 -13.27
N SER A 194 0.60 -22.44 -12.01
CA SER A 194 0.64 -21.30 -11.08
C SER A 194 1.64 -20.23 -11.54
N LEU A 195 2.84 -20.65 -11.98
CA LEU A 195 3.86 -19.75 -12.52
C LEU A 195 3.42 -19.09 -13.83
N ARG A 196 2.83 -19.87 -14.75
CA ARG A 196 2.28 -19.37 -16.02
C ARG A 196 1.25 -18.28 -15.78
N GLY A 197 0.39 -18.51 -14.80
CA GLY A 197 -0.64 -17.56 -14.44
C GLY A 197 -0.11 -16.27 -13.81
N LEU A 198 0.91 -16.35 -12.94
CA LEU A 198 1.59 -15.17 -12.40
C LEU A 198 2.10 -14.25 -13.52
N VAL A 199 2.72 -14.85 -14.54
CA VAL A 199 3.23 -14.14 -15.71
C VAL A 199 2.09 -13.58 -16.58
N SER A 200 0.97 -14.31 -16.69
CA SER A 200 -0.19 -13.91 -17.49
C SER A 200 -1.03 -12.79 -16.86
N ASP A 201 -0.93 -12.61 -15.54
CA ASP A 201 -1.66 -11.57 -14.81
C ASP A 201 -1.00 -10.18 -14.98
N VAL A 202 0.31 -10.09 -15.26
CA VAL A 202 1.07 -8.82 -15.37
C VAL A 202 0.44 -7.79 -16.30
N PRO A 203 0.07 -8.10 -17.57
CA PRO A 203 -0.53 -7.09 -18.46
C PRO A 203 -1.89 -6.59 -17.95
N GLN A 204 -2.64 -7.44 -17.25
CA GLN A 204 -3.95 -7.09 -16.68
C GLN A 204 -3.79 -6.18 -15.46
N GLU A 205 -2.77 -6.43 -14.62
CA GLU A 205 -2.41 -5.57 -13.50
C GLU A 205 -1.98 -4.18 -13.99
N LEU A 206 -1.11 -4.11 -14.99
CA LEU A 206 -0.69 -2.83 -15.58
C LEU A 206 -1.85 -2.05 -16.20
N GLN A 207 -2.80 -2.75 -16.84
CA GLN A 207 -4.01 -2.14 -17.37
C GLN A 207 -4.89 -1.55 -16.26
N ALA A 208 -5.08 -2.27 -15.16
CA ALA A 208 -5.84 -1.78 -14.01
C ALA A 208 -5.15 -0.57 -13.33
N VAL A 209 -3.81 -0.52 -13.29
CA VAL A 209 -3.06 0.67 -12.87
C VAL A 209 -3.35 1.86 -13.78
N ALA A 210 -3.34 1.66 -15.11
CA ALA A 210 -3.64 2.72 -16.07
C ALA A 210 -5.09 3.23 -15.96
N GLU A 211 -6.05 2.37 -15.65
CA GLU A 211 -7.47 2.73 -15.46
C GLU A 211 -7.70 3.61 -14.21
N GLN A 212 -6.86 3.48 -13.18
CA GLN A 212 -6.91 4.33 -11.99
C GLN A 212 -6.48 5.78 -12.24
N PHE A 213 -5.94 6.11 -13.42
CA PHE A 213 -5.74 7.51 -13.85
C PHE A 213 -7.04 8.31 -13.87
N SER A 214 -8.19 7.61 -13.97
CA SER A 214 -9.51 8.24 -13.86
C SER A 214 -9.78 8.90 -12.50
N LEU A 215 -9.08 8.51 -11.42
CA LEU A 215 -9.25 9.09 -10.08
C LEU A 215 -8.77 10.55 -10.02
N PRO A 216 -7.49 10.89 -10.31
CA PRO A 216 -7.06 12.28 -10.34
C PRO A 216 -7.81 13.08 -11.42
N GLN A 217 -8.18 12.46 -12.55
CA GLN A 217 -9.02 13.14 -13.56
C GLN A 217 -10.37 13.58 -13.00
N LYS A 218 -11.11 12.69 -12.32
CA LYS A 218 -12.40 13.01 -11.72
C LYS A 218 -12.27 14.11 -10.66
N GLN A 219 -11.28 13.99 -9.79
CA GLN A 219 -11.03 14.99 -8.74
C GLN A 219 -10.78 16.38 -9.35
N VAL A 220 -9.90 16.49 -10.34
CA VAL A 220 -9.59 17.77 -11.00
C VAL A 220 -10.79 18.31 -11.77
N LEU A 221 -11.58 17.44 -12.42
CA LEU A 221 -12.81 17.85 -13.12
C LEU A 221 -13.86 18.42 -12.15
N GLU A 222 -14.02 17.81 -10.98
CA GLU A 222 -14.90 18.29 -9.89
C GLU A 222 -14.37 19.59 -9.26
N GLU A 223 -13.06 19.75 -9.12
CA GLU A 223 -12.47 20.98 -8.57
C GLU A 223 -12.50 22.15 -9.55
N LEU A 224 -12.46 21.86 -10.86
CA LEU A 224 -12.76 22.82 -11.92
C LEU A 224 -14.24 23.23 -11.95
N ASP A 225 -15.15 22.46 -11.34
CA ASP A 225 -16.54 22.89 -11.17
C ASP A 225 -16.64 24.02 -10.13
N GLY A 226 -17.20 25.15 -10.57
CA GLY A 226 -17.38 26.35 -9.74
C GLY A 226 -16.07 27.09 -9.42
N ILE A 227 -14.93 26.76 -10.05
CA ILE A 227 -13.67 27.47 -9.82
C ILE A 227 -13.78 28.97 -10.15
N GLY A 228 -14.52 29.31 -11.20
CA GLY A 228 -14.76 30.71 -11.58
C GLY A 228 -15.44 31.52 -10.48
N GLU A 229 -16.41 30.93 -9.79
CA GLU A 229 -17.10 31.57 -8.66
C GLU A 229 -16.17 31.69 -7.42
N ARG A 230 -15.37 30.66 -7.13
CA ARG A 230 -14.38 30.72 -6.03
C ARG A 230 -13.32 31.78 -6.26
N LEU A 231 -12.77 31.86 -7.48
CA LEU A 231 -11.82 32.90 -7.87
C LEU A 231 -12.47 34.29 -7.79
N GLY A 232 -13.70 34.41 -8.28
CA GLY A 232 -14.50 35.62 -8.19
C GLY A 232 -14.73 36.09 -6.75
N ASN A 233 -15.07 35.18 -5.84
CA ASN A 233 -15.24 35.46 -4.42
C ASN A 233 -13.94 35.89 -3.76
N LEU A 234 -12.82 35.25 -4.08
CA LEU A 234 -11.50 35.64 -3.56
C LEU A 234 -11.13 37.07 -3.98
N VAL A 235 -11.33 37.39 -5.26
CA VAL A 235 -11.12 38.75 -5.79
C VAL A 235 -12.02 39.75 -5.06
N HIS A 236 -13.32 39.44 -4.93
CA HIS A 236 -14.27 40.30 -4.22
C HIS A 236 -13.89 40.52 -2.75
N THR A 237 -13.51 39.48 -2.02
CA THR A 237 -13.13 39.60 -0.61
C THR A 237 -11.86 40.43 -0.43
N GLN A 238 -10.84 40.23 -1.26
CA GLN A 238 -9.60 41.00 -1.15
C GLN A 238 -9.80 42.47 -1.54
N LEU A 239 -10.46 42.72 -2.68
CA LEU A 239 -10.73 44.08 -3.15
C LEU A 239 -11.75 44.82 -2.29
N GLY A 240 -12.73 44.11 -1.70
CA GLY A 240 -13.76 44.72 -0.85
C GLY A 240 -13.17 45.45 0.35
N SER A 241 -12.06 44.95 0.89
CA SER A 241 -11.33 45.63 1.98
C SER A 241 -10.76 47.01 1.59
N ILE A 242 -10.64 47.28 0.29
CA ILE A 242 -10.08 48.52 -0.28
C ILE A 242 -11.22 49.40 -0.83
N VAL A 243 -12.18 48.82 -1.55
CA VAL A 243 -13.24 49.55 -2.26
C VAL A 243 -14.31 50.08 -1.30
N TYR A 244 -14.79 49.27 -0.34
CA TYR A 244 -15.88 49.68 0.55
C TYR A 244 -15.56 50.89 1.42
N PRO A 245 -14.35 51.03 2.02
CA PRO A 245 -13.99 52.23 2.77
C PRO A 245 -14.03 53.50 1.92
N VAL A 246 -13.56 53.44 0.66
CA VAL A 246 -13.56 54.59 -0.25
C VAL A 246 -14.98 54.99 -0.63
N LEU A 247 -15.84 54.02 -0.95
CA LEU A 247 -17.26 54.27 -1.23
C LEU A 247 -17.99 54.90 -0.03
N ALA A 248 -17.69 54.45 1.20
CA ALA A 248 -18.25 55.04 2.41
C ALA A 248 -17.78 56.48 2.63
N SER A 249 -16.51 56.79 2.34
CA SER A 249 -15.98 58.16 2.38
C SER A 249 -16.66 59.07 1.35
N VAL A 250 -16.92 58.58 0.14
CA VAL A 250 -17.66 59.31 -0.90
C VAL A 250 -19.10 59.63 -0.47
N ASP A 251 -19.83 58.66 0.08
CA ASP A 251 -21.20 58.90 0.58
C ASP A 251 -21.24 59.92 1.73
N SER A 252 -20.29 59.80 2.67
CA SER A 252 -20.16 60.76 3.78
C SER A 252 -19.87 62.18 3.29
N LEU A 253 -18.96 62.33 2.32
CA LEU A 253 -18.62 63.63 1.76
C LEU A 253 -19.78 64.23 0.97
N GLY A 254 -20.49 63.41 0.18
CA GLY A 254 -21.68 63.85 -0.55
C GLY A 254 -22.77 64.40 0.37
N LYS A 255 -23.01 63.74 1.52
CA LYS A 255 -23.92 64.23 2.56
C LYS A 255 -23.43 65.53 3.20
N ALA A 256 -22.14 65.64 3.49
CA ALA A 256 -21.55 66.85 4.06
C ALA A 256 -21.64 68.04 3.09
N LEU A 257 -21.39 67.80 1.79
CA LEU A 257 -21.58 68.79 0.72
C LEU A 257 -23.02 69.28 0.68
N GLN A 258 -24.00 68.38 0.76
CA GLN A 258 -25.41 68.75 0.72
C GLN A 258 -25.82 69.63 1.91
N VAL A 259 -25.36 69.27 3.12
CA VAL A 259 -25.57 70.08 4.34
C VAL A 259 -24.90 71.46 4.23
N ALA A 260 -23.67 71.51 3.71
CA ALA A 260 -22.95 72.78 3.51
C ALA A 260 -23.67 73.68 2.50
N MET A 261 -24.18 73.12 1.40
CA MET A 261 -24.96 73.86 0.41
C MET A 261 -26.25 74.45 0.99
N ASP A 262 -26.95 73.72 1.84
CA ASP A 262 -28.16 74.21 2.49
C ASP A 262 -27.83 75.37 3.44
N HIS A 263 -26.76 75.27 4.23
CA HIS A 263 -26.32 76.37 5.09
C HIS A 263 -25.83 77.60 4.30
N LEU A 264 -25.14 77.44 3.17
CA LEU A 264 -24.71 78.54 2.31
C LEU A 264 -25.90 79.28 1.70
N ARG A 265 -26.92 78.54 1.23
CA ARG A 265 -28.17 79.14 0.72
C ARG A 265 -28.89 79.92 1.82
N VAL A 266 -29.04 79.33 3.01
CA VAL A 266 -29.66 79.99 4.16
C VAL A 266 -28.85 81.22 4.59
N LEU A 267 -27.52 81.15 4.58
CA LEU A 267 -26.65 82.27 4.93
C LEU A 267 -26.88 83.44 3.97
N ASN A 268 -26.93 83.17 2.67
CA ASN A 268 -27.15 84.22 1.66
C ASN A 268 -28.52 84.86 1.78
N THR A 269 -29.58 84.05 1.84
CA THR A 269 -30.95 84.59 1.93
C THR A 269 -31.13 85.42 3.19
N THR A 270 -30.64 84.92 4.33
CA THR A 270 -30.73 85.65 5.61
C THR A 270 -29.89 86.92 5.58
N LEU A 271 -28.72 86.94 4.95
CA LEU A 271 -27.90 88.15 4.80
C LEU A 271 -28.59 89.22 3.94
N VAL A 272 -29.23 88.81 2.84
CA VAL A 272 -29.99 89.73 1.97
C VAL A 272 -31.18 90.32 2.73
N GLU A 273 -31.95 89.50 3.44
CA GLU A 273 -33.09 89.93 4.27
C GLU A 273 -32.66 90.86 5.41
N LEU A 274 -31.51 90.60 6.04
CA LEU A 274 -30.93 91.47 7.07
C LEU A 274 -30.54 92.84 6.50
N ARG A 275 -29.85 92.87 5.34
CA ARG A 275 -29.46 94.14 4.70
C ARG A 275 -30.68 94.95 4.26
N GLU A 276 -31.69 94.30 3.69
CA GLU A 276 -32.93 94.97 3.29
C GLU A 276 -33.70 95.52 4.49
N GLY A 277 -33.79 94.75 5.58
CA GLY A 277 -34.41 95.23 6.80
C GLY A 277 -33.61 96.34 7.49
N GLN A 278 -32.27 96.29 7.44
CA GLN A 278 -31.41 97.37 7.94
C GLN A 278 -31.65 98.68 7.18
N GLN A 279 -31.83 98.63 5.84
CA GLN A 279 -32.15 99.80 5.02
C GLN A 279 -33.46 100.50 5.42
N HIS A 280 -34.43 99.76 5.98
CA HIS A 280 -35.69 100.32 6.46
C HIS A 280 -35.62 100.75 7.94
N LEU A 281 -34.90 99.99 8.77
CA LEU A 281 -34.78 100.23 10.20
C LEU A 281 -33.90 101.45 10.50
N GLU A 282 -32.80 101.64 9.78
CA GLU A 282 -31.88 102.77 9.98
C GLU A 282 -32.58 104.15 9.90
N PRO A 283 -33.31 104.50 8.82
CA PRO A 283 -34.00 105.78 8.75
C PRO A 283 -35.15 105.89 9.75
N ALA A 284 -35.80 104.77 10.12
CA ALA A 284 -36.85 104.77 11.12
C ALA A 284 -36.32 105.08 12.53
N VAL A 285 -35.21 104.44 12.92
CA VAL A 285 -34.48 104.70 14.17
C VAL A 285 -33.97 106.15 14.20
N GLN A 286 -33.35 106.64 13.12
CA GLN A 286 -32.90 108.04 13.02
C GLN A 286 -34.04 109.04 13.14
N LYS A 287 -35.18 108.78 12.48
CA LYS A 287 -36.38 109.63 12.58
C LYS A 287 -36.88 109.75 14.01
N HIS A 288 -36.99 108.64 14.74
CA HIS A 288 -37.40 108.65 16.14
C HIS A 288 -36.35 109.32 17.03
N ARG A 289 -35.05 109.07 16.79
CA ARG A 289 -33.93 109.73 17.49
C ARG A 289 -34.03 111.24 17.37
N ASP A 290 -34.11 111.76 16.15
CA ASP A 290 -34.08 113.21 15.90
C ASP A 290 -35.32 113.91 16.48
N ARG A 291 -36.48 113.26 16.43
CA ARG A 291 -37.70 113.74 17.10
C ARG A 291 -37.57 113.74 18.62
N LEU A 292 -37.03 112.68 19.21
CA LEU A 292 -36.80 112.61 20.64
C LEU A 292 -35.77 113.66 21.10
N LEU A 293 -34.72 113.90 20.33
CA LEU A 293 -33.75 114.98 20.61
C LEU A 293 -34.42 116.36 20.60
N ALA A 294 -35.30 116.63 19.63
CA ALA A 294 -36.05 117.88 19.57
C ALA A 294 -37.02 118.06 20.74
N LEU A 295 -37.74 116.99 21.13
CA LEU A 295 -38.71 117.02 22.22
C LEU A 295 -38.06 117.10 23.60
N LEU A 296 -36.96 116.39 23.84
CA LEU A 296 -36.30 116.30 25.14
C LEU A 296 -35.36 117.49 25.44
N GLN A 297 -35.02 118.31 24.43
CA GLN A 297 -34.23 119.54 24.59
C GLN A 297 -35.10 120.80 24.82
N ASP A 298 -36.43 120.66 24.83
CA ASP A 298 -37.34 121.77 25.12
C ASP A 298 -37.22 122.20 26.59
N THR A 299 -37.16 123.52 26.82
CA THR A 299 -37.04 124.15 28.15
C THR A 299 -38.21 123.84 29.09
N GLY A 300 -39.32 123.29 28.56
CA GLY A 300 -40.50 122.87 29.32
C GLY A 300 -40.51 121.43 29.84
N CYS A 301 -39.46 120.63 29.62
CA CYS A 301 -39.42 119.21 30.02
C CYS A 301 -39.14 119.04 31.52
N GLN A 302 -39.98 118.27 32.23
CA GLN A 302 -39.85 117.99 33.66
C GLN A 302 -39.55 116.51 33.93
N GLY A 303 -38.81 116.20 35.00
CA GLY A 303 -38.42 114.83 35.35
C GLY A 303 -37.05 114.44 34.80
N ASN A 304 -36.84 113.15 34.51
CA ASN A 304 -35.54 112.62 34.06
C ASN A 304 -35.27 112.84 32.56
N CYS A 305 -35.53 114.05 32.05
CA CYS A 305 -35.36 114.36 30.63
C CYS A 305 -33.90 114.22 30.19
N GLU A 306 -32.93 114.57 31.05
CA GLU A 306 -31.50 114.45 30.74
C GLU A 306 -31.03 112.98 30.60
N GLY A 307 -31.52 112.08 31.46
CA GLY A 307 -31.23 110.64 31.37
C GLY A 307 -31.80 110.02 30.10
N THR A 308 -33.08 110.29 29.81
CA THR A 308 -33.74 109.80 28.59
C THR A 308 -33.15 110.44 27.32
N LEU A 309 -32.68 111.69 27.39
CA LEU A 309 -31.98 112.36 26.29
C LEU A 309 -30.66 111.66 25.96
N ASN A 310 -29.90 111.20 26.95
CA ASN A 310 -28.66 110.47 26.71
C ASN A 310 -28.92 109.08 26.08
N GLN A 311 -29.98 108.38 26.48
CA GLN A 311 -30.39 107.13 25.83
C GLN A 311 -30.89 107.37 24.39
N ALA A 312 -31.63 108.46 24.16
CA ALA A 312 -32.05 108.88 22.82
C ALA A 312 -30.85 109.24 21.93
N ARG A 313 -29.83 109.94 22.45
CA ARG A 313 -28.57 110.20 21.70
C ARG A 313 -27.86 108.92 21.28
N ALA A 314 -27.98 107.85 22.06
CA ALA A 314 -27.40 106.55 21.76
C ALA A 314 -28.29 105.66 20.85
N LEU A 315 -29.49 106.12 20.48
CA LEU A 315 -30.46 105.38 19.67
C LEU A 315 -30.02 105.33 18.20
N GLU A 316 -29.14 104.39 17.91
CA GLU A 316 -28.55 104.12 16.59
C GLU A 316 -28.43 102.60 16.38
N LEU A 317 -28.22 102.18 15.14
CA LEU A 317 -27.87 100.79 14.84
C LEU A 317 -26.50 100.45 15.43
N ALA A 318 -26.37 99.27 16.03
CA ALA A 318 -25.08 98.80 16.55
C ALA A 318 -24.41 97.79 15.61
N ALA A 319 -25.18 96.90 14.98
CA ALA A 319 -24.70 96.01 13.93
C ALA A 319 -24.78 96.68 12.55
N ASP A 320 -23.76 96.47 11.71
CA ASP A 320 -23.76 96.91 10.32
C ASP A 320 -23.48 95.73 9.38
N PHE A 321 -24.56 95.19 8.79
CA PHE A 321 -24.52 94.06 7.88
C PHE A 321 -24.16 94.45 6.44
N VAL A 322 -24.00 95.75 6.15
CA VAL A 322 -23.48 96.23 4.85
C VAL A 322 -21.96 96.04 4.77
N GLN A 323 -21.27 96.12 5.91
CA GLN A 323 -19.81 95.89 5.99
C GLN A 323 -19.40 94.42 5.81
N VAL A 324 -20.34 93.49 5.96
CA VAL A 324 -20.09 92.06 5.76
C VAL A 324 -19.93 91.77 4.27
N PRO A 325 -18.90 91.03 3.81
CA PRO A 325 -18.69 90.76 2.39
C PRO A 325 -19.76 89.80 1.81
N SER A 326 -19.97 89.88 0.49
CA SER A 326 -20.89 88.95 -0.21
C SER A 326 -20.26 87.57 -0.40
N ILE A 327 -21.09 86.52 -0.34
CA ILE A 327 -20.71 85.14 -0.65
C ILE A 327 -21.14 84.69 -2.07
N ASP A 328 -21.59 85.62 -2.92
CA ASP A 328 -22.09 85.33 -4.27
C ASP A 328 -21.09 84.54 -5.13
N HIS A 329 -19.79 84.83 -5.01
CA HIS A 329 -18.75 84.10 -5.75
C HIS A 329 -18.74 82.60 -5.41
N VAL A 330 -18.91 82.25 -4.13
CA VAL A 330 -18.93 80.84 -3.68
C VAL A 330 -20.20 80.16 -4.18
N LEU A 331 -21.34 80.84 -4.10
CA LEU A 331 -22.63 80.34 -4.60
C LEU A 331 -22.64 80.16 -6.12
N TYR A 332 -21.97 81.03 -6.86
CA TYR A 332 -21.84 80.92 -8.31
C TYR A 332 -21.02 79.70 -8.71
N ARG A 333 -19.90 79.43 -8.03
CA ARG A 333 -19.10 78.21 -8.28
C ARG A 333 -19.83 76.93 -7.91
N LEU A 334 -20.70 76.98 -6.91
CA LEU A 334 -21.52 75.85 -6.46
C LEU A 334 -22.93 75.85 -7.08
N GLN A 335 -23.15 76.62 -8.14
CA GLN A 335 -24.45 76.69 -8.79
C GLN A 335 -24.78 75.34 -9.44
N GLY A 336 -25.95 74.78 -9.09
CA GLY A 336 -26.38 73.48 -9.57
C GLY A 336 -25.81 72.29 -8.78
N VAL A 337 -24.99 72.52 -7.75
CA VAL A 337 -24.41 71.48 -6.91
C VAL A 337 -25.30 71.21 -5.67
N PRO A 338 -25.46 69.93 -5.23
CA PRO A 338 -25.03 68.72 -5.93
C PRO A 338 -25.96 68.38 -7.13
N GLU A 339 -25.35 68.11 -8.29
CA GLU A 339 -26.01 67.52 -9.46
C GLU A 339 -26.23 66.01 -9.26
N ALA A 340 -25.29 65.35 -8.59
CA ALA A 340 -25.31 63.92 -8.34
C ALA A 340 -26.00 63.54 -7.02
N ASN A 341 -26.65 62.37 -7.03
CA ASN A 341 -27.09 61.71 -5.81
C ASN A 341 -26.04 60.69 -5.37
N PHE A 342 -25.15 61.13 -4.48
CA PHE A 342 -24.03 60.32 -3.98
C PHE A 342 -24.50 59.00 -3.34
N SER A 343 -25.62 59.00 -2.62
CA SER A 343 -26.12 57.78 -1.97
C SER A 343 -26.63 56.75 -2.97
N SER A 344 -27.32 57.17 -4.04
CA SER A 344 -27.75 56.23 -5.09
C SER A 344 -26.58 55.70 -5.92
N MET A 345 -25.62 56.57 -6.24
CA MET A 345 -24.39 56.19 -6.96
C MET A 345 -23.57 55.17 -6.16
N VAL A 346 -23.34 55.41 -4.87
CA VAL A 346 -22.61 54.47 -4.00
C VAL A 346 -23.35 53.13 -3.88
N GLN A 347 -24.68 53.14 -3.83
CA GLN A 347 -25.47 51.90 -3.81
C GLN A 347 -25.38 51.14 -5.14
N GLU A 348 -25.36 51.83 -6.28
CA GLU A 348 -25.17 51.24 -7.60
C GLU A 348 -23.78 50.59 -7.71
N GLU A 349 -22.73 51.31 -7.33
CA GLU A 349 -21.36 50.78 -7.32
C GLU A 349 -21.20 49.59 -6.37
N ASN A 350 -21.84 49.63 -5.20
CA ASN A 350 -21.86 48.50 -4.27
C ASN A 350 -22.52 47.26 -4.90
N ASN A 351 -23.65 47.43 -5.60
CA ASN A 351 -24.32 46.34 -6.31
C ASN A 351 -23.46 45.79 -7.47
N THR A 352 -22.82 46.68 -8.23
CA THR A 352 -21.90 46.32 -9.32
C THR A 352 -20.72 45.52 -8.78
N PHE A 353 -20.10 45.98 -7.69
CA PHE A 353 -19.00 45.28 -7.04
C PHE A 353 -19.43 43.90 -6.50
N HIS A 354 -20.61 43.79 -5.90
CA HIS A 354 -21.18 42.50 -5.47
C HIS A 354 -21.42 41.52 -6.63
N SER A 355 -21.59 41.99 -7.86
CA SER A 355 -21.74 41.14 -9.05
C SER A 355 -20.41 40.67 -9.66
N LEU A 356 -19.28 41.21 -9.20
CA LEU A 356 -17.94 40.90 -9.70
C LEU A 356 -17.62 39.38 -9.70
N PRO A 357 -17.99 38.59 -8.67
CA PRO A 357 -17.74 37.15 -8.70
C PRO A 357 -18.37 36.45 -9.90
N LEU A 358 -19.57 36.89 -10.31
CA LEU A 358 -20.30 36.31 -11.43
C LEU A 358 -19.70 36.71 -12.78
N LEU A 359 -19.16 37.93 -12.89
CA LEU A 359 -18.41 38.39 -14.06
C LEU A 359 -17.14 37.54 -14.26
N VAL A 360 -16.37 37.34 -13.17
CA VAL A 360 -15.17 36.48 -13.20
C VAL A 360 -15.54 35.05 -13.57
N ALA A 361 -16.63 34.50 -13.01
CA ALA A 361 -17.12 33.17 -13.35
C ALA A 361 -17.52 33.03 -14.82
N MET A 362 -18.16 34.06 -15.39
CA MET A 362 -18.57 34.06 -16.80
C MET A 362 -17.36 34.12 -17.75
N GLN A 363 -16.38 34.99 -17.47
CA GLN A 363 -15.20 35.14 -18.31
C GLN A 363 -14.28 33.91 -18.25
N THR A 364 -14.16 33.28 -17.06
CA THR A 364 -13.37 32.05 -16.87
C THR A 364 -14.01 30.81 -17.51
N ALA A 365 -15.30 30.84 -17.86
CA ALA A 365 -16.04 29.66 -18.33
C ALA A 365 -15.43 29.02 -19.60
N SER A 366 -14.88 29.84 -20.51
CA SER A 366 -14.23 29.34 -21.73
C SER A 366 -12.94 28.59 -21.43
N VAL A 367 -12.07 29.16 -20.57
CA VAL A 367 -10.83 28.55 -20.12
C VAL A 367 -11.11 27.28 -19.34
N VAL A 368 -12.07 27.30 -18.41
CA VAL A 368 -12.47 26.11 -17.64
C VAL A 368 -12.95 24.98 -18.56
N LYS A 369 -13.70 25.32 -19.63
CA LYS A 369 -14.15 24.33 -20.62
C LYS A 369 -12.98 23.70 -21.38
N ASP A 370 -11.99 24.49 -21.76
CA ASP A 370 -10.79 23.98 -22.46
C ASP A 370 -9.88 23.16 -21.54
N LEU A 371 -9.73 23.59 -20.28
CA LEU A 371 -9.05 22.83 -19.23
C LEU A 371 -9.73 21.48 -19.02
N LYS A 372 -11.06 21.43 -18.84
CA LYS A 372 -11.81 20.18 -18.70
C LYS A 372 -11.63 19.25 -19.90
N LYS A 373 -11.61 19.80 -21.12
CA LYS A 373 -11.35 19.01 -22.34
C LYS A 373 -9.94 18.43 -22.33
N ALA A 374 -8.95 19.18 -21.88
CA ALA A 374 -7.59 18.68 -21.73
C ALA A 374 -7.52 17.59 -20.65
N VAL A 375 -8.12 17.80 -19.47
CA VAL A 375 -8.12 16.86 -18.34
C VAL A 375 -8.76 15.53 -18.70
N ALA A 376 -9.86 15.58 -19.45
CA ALA A 376 -10.59 14.38 -19.88
C ALA A 376 -9.80 13.48 -20.85
N GLN A 377 -8.74 13.99 -21.48
CA GLN A 377 -7.90 13.19 -22.36
C GLN A 377 -6.85 12.42 -21.55
N GLN A 378 -6.98 11.10 -21.52
CA GLN A 378 -5.95 10.23 -20.93
C GLN A 378 -4.66 10.26 -21.79
N PRO A 379 -3.46 10.49 -21.20
CA PRO A 379 -2.20 10.48 -21.92
C PRO A 379 -1.95 9.16 -22.66
N GLU A 380 -1.44 9.25 -23.90
CA GLU A 380 -1.11 8.05 -24.69
C GLU A 380 -0.07 7.17 -24.00
N GLY A 381 0.88 7.76 -23.28
CA GLY A 381 1.86 7.03 -22.47
C GLY A 381 1.21 6.11 -21.45
N MET A 382 0.12 6.56 -20.81
CA MET A 382 -0.63 5.79 -19.82
C MET A 382 -1.49 4.71 -20.48
N ARG A 383 -2.11 5.00 -21.63
CA ARG A 383 -2.85 3.99 -22.42
C ARG A 383 -1.95 2.86 -22.90
N THR A 384 -0.70 3.19 -23.22
CA THR A 384 0.29 2.24 -23.72
C THR A 384 1.16 1.65 -22.62
N LEU A 385 0.89 1.92 -21.33
CA LEU A 385 1.68 1.39 -20.22
C LEU A 385 1.70 -0.14 -20.22
N ALA A 386 0.55 -0.78 -20.47
CA ALA A 386 0.44 -2.23 -20.52
C ALA A 386 1.05 -2.86 -21.79
N SER A 387 0.95 -2.18 -22.94
CA SER A 387 1.45 -2.69 -24.22
C SER A 387 2.95 -2.43 -24.43
N GLY A 388 3.45 -1.29 -23.95
CA GLY A 388 4.84 -0.85 -24.05
C GLY A 388 5.77 -1.47 -23.02
N PHE A 389 5.24 -2.01 -21.93
CA PHE A 389 6.06 -2.70 -20.92
C PHE A 389 6.88 -3.82 -21.59
N PRO A 390 8.20 -3.91 -21.36
CA PRO A 390 9.07 -4.91 -21.98
C PRO A 390 8.61 -6.32 -21.60
N GLY A 391 7.95 -6.42 -20.45
CA GLY A 391 7.28 -7.62 -19.99
C GLY A 391 6.01 -7.99 -20.75
N SER A 392 5.45 -7.23 -21.69
CA SER A 392 4.36 -7.78 -22.52
C SER A 392 4.93 -8.84 -23.49
N GLU A 393 6.04 -8.51 -24.14
CA GLU A 393 6.80 -9.41 -25.00
C GLU A 393 7.59 -10.43 -24.17
N ALA A 394 8.28 -10.02 -23.10
CA ALA A 394 8.96 -10.96 -22.21
C ALA A 394 7.98 -11.86 -21.45
N ALA A 395 6.88 -11.37 -20.86
CA ALA A 395 5.88 -12.25 -20.26
C ALA A 395 5.26 -13.19 -21.30
N SER A 396 5.12 -12.77 -22.56
CA SER A 396 4.68 -13.69 -23.62
C SER A 396 5.71 -14.80 -23.89
N GLN A 397 7.00 -14.47 -23.93
CA GLN A 397 8.10 -15.43 -24.07
C GLN A 397 8.19 -16.38 -22.86
N TRP A 398 8.02 -15.85 -21.64
CA TRP A 398 8.02 -16.63 -20.40
C TRP A 398 6.83 -17.56 -20.33
N LYS A 399 5.64 -17.08 -20.72
CA LYS A 399 4.43 -17.89 -20.82
C LYS A 399 4.63 -19.01 -21.83
N GLN A 400 5.20 -18.73 -23.00
CA GLN A 400 5.52 -19.74 -24.01
C GLN A 400 6.55 -20.76 -23.50
N ALA A 401 7.62 -20.31 -22.83
CA ALA A 401 8.63 -21.19 -22.26
C ALA A 401 8.05 -22.10 -21.16
N LEU A 402 7.21 -21.56 -20.27
CA LEU A 402 6.53 -22.34 -19.22
C LEU A 402 5.52 -23.33 -19.82
N GLU A 403 4.80 -22.94 -20.87
CA GLU A 403 3.87 -23.81 -21.60
C GLU A 403 4.60 -24.95 -22.32
N GLN A 404 5.72 -24.65 -22.99
CA GLN A 404 6.59 -25.67 -23.60
C GLN A 404 7.16 -26.62 -22.55
N LEU A 405 7.60 -26.10 -21.40
CA LEU A 405 8.12 -26.92 -20.31
C LEU A 405 7.04 -27.83 -19.71
N GLU A 406 5.83 -27.30 -19.53
CA GLU A 406 4.67 -28.06 -19.08
C GLU A 406 4.33 -29.18 -20.06
N GLU A 407 4.24 -28.88 -21.35
CA GLU A 407 3.94 -29.85 -22.39
C GLU A 407 5.02 -30.94 -22.52
N HIS A 408 6.30 -30.55 -22.45
CA HIS A 408 7.43 -31.48 -22.52
C HIS A 408 7.55 -32.35 -21.26
N SER A 409 7.15 -31.86 -20.09
CA SER A 409 7.23 -32.61 -18.83
C SER A 409 6.18 -33.72 -18.72
N ARG A 410 4.98 -33.54 -19.28
CA ARG A 410 3.86 -34.51 -19.20
C ARG A 410 4.21 -35.94 -19.62
N PRO A 411 4.84 -36.21 -20.79
CA PRO A 411 5.19 -37.58 -21.18
C PRO A 411 6.22 -38.20 -20.24
N TYR A 412 7.24 -37.43 -19.83
CA TYR A 412 8.28 -37.88 -18.90
C TYR A 412 7.71 -38.26 -17.54
N LEU A 413 6.82 -37.41 -16.99
CA LEU A 413 6.12 -37.66 -15.74
C LEU A 413 5.27 -38.94 -15.79
N ARG A 414 4.60 -39.20 -16.92
CA ARG A 414 3.82 -40.43 -17.13
C ARG A 414 4.70 -41.68 -17.24
N ASP A 415 5.86 -41.56 -17.88
CA ASP A 415 6.83 -42.65 -17.97
C ASP A 415 7.48 -42.94 -16.61
N MET A 416 7.77 -41.89 -15.83
CA MET A 416 8.28 -41.99 -14.46
C MET A 416 7.31 -42.75 -13.56
N GLN A 417 6.01 -42.44 -13.62
CA GLN A 417 4.98 -43.15 -12.85
C GLN A 417 4.86 -44.64 -13.25
N ARG A 418 5.01 -44.95 -14.55
CA ARG A 418 5.05 -46.35 -15.04
C ARG A 418 6.28 -47.08 -14.51
N TYR A 419 7.47 -46.48 -14.65
CA TYR A 419 8.72 -47.05 -14.14
C TYR A 419 8.68 -47.29 -12.63
N GLU A 420 8.15 -46.33 -11.87
CA GLU A 420 7.97 -46.45 -10.43
C GLU A 420 7.06 -47.62 -10.04
N THR A 421 5.98 -47.84 -10.80
CA THR A 421 5.09 -48.98 -10.58
C THR A 421 5.84 -50.30 -10.77
N TYR A 422 6.66 -50.43 -11.82
CA TYR A 422 7.49 -51.63 -12.03
C TYR A 422 8.53 -51.80 -10.93
N ARG A 423 9.20 -50.72 -10.52
CA ARG A 423 10.18 -50.73 -9.42
C ARG A 423 9.53 -51.18 -8.11
N TRP A 424 8.36 -50.65 -7.79
CA TRP A 424 7.61 -51.01 -6.58
C TRP A 424 7.27 -52.51 -6.57
N ILE A 425 6.74 -53.05 -7.67
CA ILE A 425 6.44 -54.50 -7.82
C ILE A 425 7.70 -55.32 -7.58
N MET A 426 8.80 -54.98 -8.26
CA MET A 426 10.08 -55.69 -8.11
C MET A 426 10.59 -55.63 -6.66
N GLY A 427 10.50 -54.48 -6.01
CA GLY A 427 10.87 -54.32 -4.60
C GLY A 427 10.02 -55.19 -3.67
N CYS A 428 8.70 -55.25 -3.89
CA CYS A 428 7.81 -56.12 -3.11
C CYS A 428 8.17 -57.61 -3.28
N VAL A 429 8.51 -58.04 -4.50
CA VAL A 429 8.97 -59.42 -4.73
C VAL A 429 10.27 -59.69 -3.97
N LEU A 430 11.27 -58.82 -4.08
CA LEU A 430 12.56 -58.99 -3.39
C LEU A 430 12.40 -59.00 -1.87
N CYS A 431 11.66 -58.06 -1.29
CA CYS A 431 11.41 -58.04 0.14
C CYS A 431 10.63 -59.29 0.61
N SER A 432 9.68 -59.79 -0.18
CA SER A 432 8.95 -61.03 0.12
C SER A 432 9.88 -62.25 0.16
N THR A 433 10.87 -62.32 -0.75
CA THR A 433 11.85 -63.43 -0.72
C THR A 433 12.73 -63.40 0.52
N ALA A 434 13.15 -62.21 0.98
CA ALA A 434 13.92 -62.07 2.21
C ALA A 434 13.06 -62.35 3.46
N LEU A 435 11.79 -61.93 3.46
CA LEU A 435 10.84 -62.23 4.54
C LEU A 435 10.59 -63.73 4.69
N LEU A 436 10.49 -64.46 3.57
CA LEU A 436 10.33 -65.91 3.59
C LEU A 436 11.48 -66.59 4.34
N VAL A 437 12.72 -66.14 4.14
CA VAL A 437 13.89 -66.65 4.87
C VAL A 437 13.74 -66.43 6.38
N VAL A 438 13.31 -65.24 6.79
CA VAL A 438 13.07 -64.91 8.20
C VAL A 438 11.98 -65.79 8.80
N VAL A 439 10.86 -65.97 8.10
CA VAL A 439 9.76 -66.85 8.54
C VAL A 439 10.23 -68.30 8.67
N CYS A 440 11.00 -68.82 7.71
CA CYS A 440 11.57 -70.17 7.78
C CYS A 440 12.54 -70.32 8.96
N ASN A 441 13.37 -69.31 9.24
CA ASN A 441 14.27 -69.31 10.39
C ASN A 441 13.51 -69.33 11.73
N LEU A 442 12.48 -68.49 11.88
CA LEU A 442 11.67 -68.43 13.09
C LEU A 442 10.87 -69.72 13.31
N LEU A 443 10.21 -70.25 12.27
CA LEU A 443 9.51 -71.54 12.35
C LEU A 443 10.48 -72.69 12.63
N GLY A 444 11.67 -72.67 12.00
CA GLY A 444 12.72 -73.65 12.22
C GLY A 444 13.25 -73.65 13.67
N LEU A 445 13.48 -72.47 14.24
CA LEU A 445 13.86 -72.30 15.64
C LEU A 445 12.74 -72.73 16.59
N CYS A 446 11.50 -72.27 16.38
CA CYS A 446 10.36 -72.63 17.24
C CYS A 446 10.11 -74.14 17.25
N LEU A 447 10.00 -74.77 16.07
CA LEU A 447 9.78 -76.22 15.97
C LEU A 447 10.98 -77.03 16.47
N GLY A 448 12.20 -76.52 16.27
CA GLY A 448 13.43 -77.12 16.77
C GLY A 448 13.54 -77.09 18.30
N ILE A 449 13.28 -75.94 18.92
CA ILE A 449 13.27 -75.79 20.39
C ILE A 449 12.16 -76.64 21.02
N LEU A 450 10.94 -76.60 20.47
CA LEU A 450 9.84 -77.45 20.93
C LEU A 450 10.15 -78.95 20.78
N GLY A 451 10.88 -79.34 19.73
CA GLY A 451 11.35 -80.70 19.54
C GLY A 451 12.45 -81.13 20.52
N LEU A 452 13.32 -80.20 20.95
CA LEU A 452 14.36 -80.45 21.95
C LEU A 452 13.80 -80.53 23.38
N SER A 453 12.84 -79.67 23.74
CA SER A 453 12.26 -79.63 25.09
C SER A 453 11.34 -80.81 25.41
N ALA A 454 10.82 -81.52 24.40
CA ALA A 454 9.85 -82.62 24.55
C ALA A 454 10.47 -84.03 24.36
N ARG A 455 11.80 -84.16 24.45
CA ARG A 455 12.59 -85.36 24.08
C ARG A 455 12.41 -86.57 25.03
N GLU A 456 11.46 -86.53 25.94
CA GLU A 456 11.23 -87.59 26.93
C GLU A 456 10.30 -88.74 26.41
N ASP A 457 9.57 -88.57 25.30
CA ASP A 457 8.71 -89.62 24.70
C ASP A 457 8.88 -89.83 23.16
N PRO A 458 8.80 -91.06 22.60
CA PRO A 458 9.63 -91.42 21.43
C PRO A 458 9.02 -91.30 20.00
N SER A 459 7.71 -91.18 19.77
CA SER A 459 7.15 -91.46 18.42
C SER A 459 6.50 -90.29 17.66
N HIS A 460 5.85 -89.33 18.31
CA HIS A 460 5.12 -88.26 17.61
C HIS A 460 5.92 -86.94 17.46
N TRP A 461 7.07 -86.82 18.13
CA TRP A 461 7.80 -85.56 18.32
C TRP A 461 9.12 -85.47 17.56
N GLU A 462 9.71 -86.61 17.17
CA GLU A 462 10.84 -86.65 16.23
C GLU A 462 10.49 -85.93 14.90
N ALA A 463 9.21 -85.98 14.50
CA ALA A 463 8.69 -85.28 13.34
C ALA A 463 8.76 -83.74 13.48
N LYS A 464 8.60 -83.16 14.68
CA LYS A 464 8.66 -81.71 14.91
C LYS A 464 10.10 -81.19 14.88
N GLY A 465 11.03 -81.89 15.53
CA GLY A 465 12.47 -81.56 15.46
C GLY A 465 13.02 -81.72 14.04
N GLU A 466 12.62 -82.79 13.35
CA GLU A 466 12.97 -82.99 11.94
C GLU A 466 12.35 -81.93 11.03
N ALA A 467 11.09 -81.52 11.26
CA ALA A 467 10.48 -80.41 10.56
C ALA A 467 11.23 -79.08 10.82
N GLY A 468 11.62 -78.79 12.06
CA GLY A 468 12.42 -77.60 12.40
C GLY A 468 13.78 -77.59 11.69
N ALA A 469 14.49 -78.73 11.67
CA ALA A 469 15.73 -78.90 10.92
C ALA A 469 15.54 -78.75 9.40
N ARG A 470 14.37 -79.17 8.87
CA ARG A 470 14.01 -78.99 7.45
C ARG A 470 13.74 -77.52 7.15
N PHE A 471 12.97 -76.80 7.96
CA PHE A 471 12.73 -75.36 7.77
C PHE A 471 14.01 -74.52 7.82
N LEU A 472 14.96 -74.83 8.72
CA LEU A 472 16.28 -74.19 8.73
C LEU A 472 17.15 -74.50 7.49
N MET A 473 16.86 -75.60 6.79
CA MET A 473 17.56 -76.00 5.56
C MET A 473 16.83 -75.54 4.29
N VAL A 474 15.55 -75.19 4.39
CA VAL A 474 14.75 -74.51 3.34
C VAL A 474 15.22 -73.06 3.12
N VAL A 475 16.04 -72.54 4.05
CA VAL A 475 16.78 -71.26 3.92
C VAL A 475 17.74 -71.26 2.71
N MET A 476 18.00 -72.41 2.07
CA MET A 476 18.39 -72.43 0.66
C MET A 476 17.13 -72.46 -0.21
N PRO A 477 16.83 -71.43 -1.03
CA PRO A 477 15.58 -71.29 -1.77
C PRO A 477 15.25 -72.51 -2.66
N THR A 478 14.62 -73.53 -2.10
CA THR A 478 14.04 -74.63 -2.87
C THR A 478 12.69 -74.15 -3.38
N SER A 479 12.66 -73.56 -4.57
CA SER A 479 11.42 -73.37 -5.32
C SER A 479 10.78 -74.75 -5.56
N GLN A 480 9.60 -74.98 -4.96
CA GLN A 480 8.73 -76.08 -5.35
C GLN A 480 8.14 -75.75 -6.73
N GLY A 481 8.63 -76.43 -7.76
CA GLY A 481 7.93 -76.54 -9.03
C GLY A 481 6.73 -77.48 -8.86
N SER A 482 5.54 -76.95 -9.11
CA SER A 482 4.26 -77.65 -9.19
C SER A 482 4.32 -78.87 -10.11
N SER A 483 3.87 -80.03 -9.64
CA SER A 483 3.37 -81.08 -10.53
C SER A 483 1.86 -80.89 -10.73
N THR A 484 1.51 -80.76 -12.00
CA THR A 484 0.18 -80.72 -12.61
C THR A 484 -0.84 -81.68 -11.98
N GLY A 485 -1.98 -81.14 -11.55
CA GLY A 485 -3.17 -81.89 -11.16
C GLY A 485 -4.39 -80.96 -11.14
N LEU A 486 -5.13 -80.96 -12.24
CA LEU A 486 -6.53 -80.56 -12.42
C LEU A 486 -7.09 -79.35 -11.63
N TRP A 487 -7.40 -78.29 -12.37
CA TRP A 487 -8.32 -77.23 -11.96
C TRP A 487 -9.69 -77.79 -11.56
N HIS A 488 -10.16 -77.47 -10.36
CA HIS A 488 -11.60 -77.38 -10.04
C HIS A 488 -11.83 -76.11 -9.21
N PRO A 489 -12.90 -75.32 -9.45
CA PRO A 489 -12.97 -73.92 -9.03
C PRO A 489 -13.69 -73.79 -7.69
N ALA A 490 -12.97 -73.33 -6.68
CA ALA A 490 -13.50 -72.62 -5.52
C ALA A 490 -12.35 -71.78 -4.96
N TYR A 491 -12.64 -70.61 -4.37
CA TYR A 491 -11.68 -69.58 -3.92
C TYR A 491 -11.26 -68.55 -4.97
N ARG A 492 -12.27 -67.86 -5.50
CA ARG A 492 -12.13 -66.50 -6.06
C ARG A 492 -12.81 -65.50 -5.14
N SER A 493 -12.34 -65.35 -3.89
CA SER A 493 -12.78 -64.30 -2.94
C SER A 493 -11.91 -64.37 -1.69
N LEU A 494 -10.73 -63.75 -1.67
CA LEU A 494 -9.95 -63.40 -0.44
C LEU A 494 -8.66 -62.62 -0.77
N LEU A 495 -8.69 -61.72 -1.75
CA LEU A 495 -7.52 -60.90 -2.13
C LEU A 495 -7.76 -59.38 -2.13
N PHE A 496 -8.89 -58.92 -1.59
CA PHE A 496 -9.12 -57.49 -1.38
C PHE A 496 -9.90 -57.25 -0.09
N SER A 497 -9.20 -56.86 0.98
CA SER A 497 -9.71 -55.90 1.96
C SER A 497 -8.56 -55.30 2.79
N PRO A 498 -8.60 -53.99 3.07
CA PRO A 498 -7.55 -53.27 3.79
C PRO A 498 -7.68 -53.52 5.30
N VAL A 499 -6.56 -53.77 5.97
CA VAL A 499 -6.53 -53.96 7.43
C VAL A 499 -6.47 -52.59 8.11
N GLY A 500 -7.58 -52.18 8.73
CA GLY A 500 -7.66 -51.09 9.71
C GLY A 500 -7.23 -51.55 11.11
N CYS A 501 -6.72 -50.60 11.90
CA CYS A 501 -6.21 -50.79 13.26
C CYS A 501 -7.29 -50.85 14.37
N CYS A 502 -6.89 -51.43 15.51
CA CYS A 502 -7.44 -51.41 16.89
C CYS A 502 -8.40 -52.57 17.32
N PRO A 503 -8.49 -52.91 18.63
CA PRO A 503 -7.44 -53.54 19.45
C PRO A 503 -7.92 -54.80 20.22
N ALA A 504 -6.94 -55.55 20.75
CA ALA A 504 -6.96 -56.53 21.86
C ALA A 504 -8.27 -57.22 22.31
N SER A 505 -8.30 -58.55 22.16
CA SER A 505 -8.99 -59.46 23.08
C SER A 505 -8.34 -60.85 23.02
N GLY A 506 -8.02 -61.41 24.18
CA GLY A 506 -7.29 -62.65 24.31
C GLY A 506 -8.14 -63.88 24.01
N SER A 507 -7.57 -64.87 23.30
CA SER A 507 -7.99 -66.26 23.40
C SER A 507 -6.84 -67.18 22.99
N ARG A 508 -6.72 -68.31 23.70
CA ARG A 508 -5.65 -69.31 23.63
C ARG A 508 -5.54 -69.92 22.23
N LEU A 509 -4.33 -69.94 21.66
CA LEU A 509 -4.03 -70.72 20.46
C LEU A 509 -3.88 -72.21 20.81
N ALA A 510 -4.90 -73.00 20.52
CA ALA A 510 -4.77 -74.44 20.32
C ALA A 510 -4.43 -74.69 18.84
N VAL A 511 -3.28 -75.30 18.55
CA VAL A 511 -2.85 -75.65 17.19
C VAL A 511 -3.42 -77.04 16.83
N PRO A 512 -4.32 -77.17 15.82
CA PRO A 512 -4.84 -78.47 15.42
C PRO A 512 -3.84 -79.24 14.52
N GLY A 513 -3.72 -80.55 14.76
CA GLY A 513 -2.73 -81.47 14.18
C GLY A 513 -2.82 -81.77 12.67
N HIS A 514 -3.54 -80.97 11.88
CA HIS A 514 -3.72 -81.20 10.43
C HIS A 514 -2.60 -80.61 9.54
N LEU A 515 -1.77 -79.70 10.06
CA LEU A 515 -0.65 -79.12 9.30
C LEU A 515 0.58 -80.05 9.15
N LEU A 516 0.66 -81.13 9.94
CA LEU A 516 1.81 -82.04 9.94
C LEU A 516 1.79 -83.11 8.83
N LYS A 517 0.64 -83.33 8.16
CA LYS A 517 0.50 -84.38 7.12
C LYS A 517 0.86 -83.94 5.69
N VAL A 518 1.06 -82.65 5.44
CA VAL A 518 1.31 -82.11 4.07
C VAL A 518 2.79 -82.20 3.65
N ILE A 519 3.70 -82.62 4.54
CA ILE A 519 5.15 -82.63 4.26
C ILE A 519 5.74 -84.05 4.37
N SER A 520 5.21 -85.00 3.60
CA SER A 520 5.98 -86.20 3.22
C SER A 520 6.31 -86.11 1.74
N VAL A 521 7.33 -85.30 1.41
CA VAL A 521 7.87 -85.20 0.06
C VAL A 521 9.02 -86.19 -0.09
N ASP A 522 8.82 -87.15 -0.99
CA ASP A 522 9.79 -88.18 -1.36
C ASP A 522 11.06 -87.55 -1.97
N THR A 523 12.21 -87.96 -1.44
CA THR A 523 13.51 -87.28 -1.62
C THR A 523 14.29 -87.84 -2.82
N LYS A 524 13.84 -87.55 -4.05
CA LYS A 524 14.67 -87.76 -5.26
C LYS A 524 14.96 -86.51 -6.10
N ALA A 525 14.42 -85.33 -5.75
CA ALA A 525 14.60 -84.09 -6.54
C ALA A 525 15.52 -83.02 -5.89
N SER A 526 16.33 -83.36 -4.88
CA SER A 526 17.07 -82.36 -4.07
C SER A 526 18.32 -81.73 -4.71
N SER A 527 18.73 -82.10 -5.94
CA SER A 527 19.95 -81.54 -6.56
C SER A 527 19.70 -80.40 -7.55
N ARG A 528 18.46 -80.19 -8.06
CA ARG A 528 18.16 -79.10 -9.02
C ARG A 528 17.72 -77.78 -8.38
N GLY A 529 17.15 -77.82 -7.17
CA GLY A 529 16.67 -76.61 -6.47
C GLY A 529 17.78 -75.69 -5.96
N VAL A 530 18.99 -76.21 -5.75
CA VAL A 530 20.14 -75.44 -5.27
C VAL A 530 20.68 -74.50 -6.36
N GLY A 531 20.61 -74.88 -7.64
CA GLY A 531 21.03 -74.02 -8.75
C GLY A 531 20.08 -72.83 -9.01
N LEU A 532 18.79 -72.98 -8.70
CA LEU A 532 17.78 -71.94 -8.91
C LEU A 532 17.89 -70.80 -7.88
N SER A 533 18.29 -71.11 -6.64
CA SER A 533 18.50 -70.10 -5.60
C SER A 533 19.61 -69.09 -5.94
N PHE A 534 20.69 -69.55 -6.58
CA PHE A 534 21.83 -68.71 -6.96
C PHE A 534 21.55 -67.84 -8.20
N LEU A 535 20.59 -68.25 -9.04
CA LEU A 535 20.07 -67.42 -10.14
C LEU A 535 19.36 -66.16 -9.64
N PHE A 536 18.85 -66.13 -8.40
CA PHE A 536 18.17 -64.95 -7.83
C PHE A 536 19.09 -64.06 -6.99
N THR A 537 20.18 -64.58 -6.42
CA THR A 537 21.10 -63.76 -5.60
C THR A 537 21.96 -62.83 -6.44
N ALA A 538 22.41 -63.26 -7.61
CA ALA A 538 23.17 -62.41 -8.53
C ALA A 538 22.37 -61.19 -9.05
N PRO A 539 21.13 -61.35 -9.57
CA PRO A 539 20.31 -60.20 -9.97
C PRO A 539 19.89 -59.33 -8.78
N LEU A 540 19.72 -59.89 -7.58
CA LEU A 540 19.48 -59.08 -6.37
C LEU A 540 20.68 -58.17 -6.06
N ILE A 541 21.91 -58.70 -6.05
CA ILE A 541 23.12 -57.89 -5.80
C ILE A 541 23.28 -56.81 -6.87
N LEU A 542 23.06 -57.17 -8.14
CA LEU A 542 23.14 -56.22 -9.26
C LEU A 542 22.07 -55.12 -9.14
N LEU A 543 20.84 -55.47 -8.79
CA LEU A 543 19.75 -54.51 -8.60
C LEU A 543 20.01 -53.58 -7.41
N VAL A 544 20.52 -54.09 -6.28
CA VAL A 544 20.92 -53.28 -5.12
C VAL A 544 22.05 -52.32 -5.52
N PHE A 545 23.04 -52.79 -6.27
CA PHE A 545 24.13 -51.93 -6.74
C PHE A 545 23.64 -50.85 -7.73
N ALA A 546 22.77 -51.20 -8.68
CA ALA A 546 22.22 -50.25 -9.64
C ALA A 546 21.38 -49.17 -8.95
N THR A 547 20.54 -49.56 -7.99
CA THR A 547 19.73 -48.61 -7.21
C THR A 547 20.57 -47.74 -6.27
N PHE A 548 21.66 -48.29 -5.72
CA PHE A 548 22.68 -47.55 -4.96
C PHE A 548 23.41 -46.51 -5.81
N LEU A 549 23.84 -46.88 -7.02
CA LEU A 549 24.56 -45.98 -7.92
C LEU A 549 23.68 -44.78 -8.31
N VAL A 550 22.43 -45.05 -8.72
CA VAL A 550 21.48 -44.01 -9.13
C VAL A 550 21.08 -43.13 -7.94
N GLY A 551 20.54 -43.73 -6.87
CA GLY A 551 20.05 -42.96 -5.72
C GLY A 551 21.17 -42.25 -4.96
N GLY A 552 22.33 -42.89 -4.86
CA GLY A 552 23.52 -42.32 -4.22
C GLY A 552 24.03 -41.09 -4.96
N ASN A 553 24.13 -41.14 -6.29
CA ASN A 553 24.53 -39.98 -7.09
C ASN A 553 23.48 -38.86 -7.05
N VAL A 554 22.19 -39.17 -7.08
CA VAL A 554 21.13 -38.15 -6.89
C VAL A 554 21.31 -37.44 -5.54
N GLN A 555 21.60 -38.16 -4.45
CA GLN A 555 21.82 -37.55 -3.15
C GLN A 555 23.09 -36.70 -3.07
N THR A 556 24.20 -37.22 -3.59
CA THR A 556 25.53 -36.61 -3.40
C THR A 556 25.86 -35.53 -4.43
N LEU A 557 25.49 -35.72 -5.70
CA LEU A 557 25.75 -34.78 -6.79
C LEU A 557 24.68 -33.68 -6.90
N VAL A 558 23.41 -34.00 -6.63
CA VAL A 558 22.28 -33.06 -6.82
C VAL A 558 21.76 -32.53 -5.49
N CYS A 559 21.29 -33.40 -4.58
CA CYS A 559 20.60 -32.94 -3.38
C CYS A 559 21.49 -32.17 -2.41
N ARG A 560 22.73 -32.63 -2.20
CA ARG A 560 23.70 -31.95 -1.34
C ARG A 560 24.15 -30.61 -1.92
N SER A 561 24.42 -30.55 -3.22
CA SER A 561 24.86 -29.32 -3.92
C SER A 561 23.74 -28.30 -4.10
N TRP A 562 22.50 -28.76 -4.24
CA TRP A 562 21.30 -27.90 -4.22
C TRP A 562 21.07 -27.34 -2.82
N GLU A 563 21.33 -28.12 -1.76
CA GLU A 563 21.23 -27.65 -0.39
C GLU A 563 22.29 -26.62 0.01
N SER A 564 23.54 -26.82 -0.43
CA SER A 564 24.65 -25.89 -0.17
C SER A 564 24.56 -24.61 -1.00
N GLY A 565 23.78 -24.60 -2.08
CA GLY A 565 23.69 -23.51 -3.04
C GLY A 565 24.77 -23.52 -4.12
N GLU A 566 25.69 -24.49 -4.09
CA GLU A 566 26.76 -24.68 -5.09
C GLU A 566 26.17 -24.89 -6.50
N LEU A 567 24.98 -25.48 -6.62
CA LEU A 567 24.30 -25.65 -7.89
C LEU A 567 23.91 -24.30 -8.54
N TYR A 568 23.52 -23.32 -7.73
CA TYR A 568 23.19 -21.97 -8.22
C TYR A 568 24.46 -21.21 -8.60
N GLU A 569 25.54 -21.32 -7.82
CA GLU A 569 26.83 -20.72 -8.12
C GLU A 569 27.44 -21.30 -9.42
N PHE A 570 27.29 -22.62 -9.62
CA PHE A 570 27.69 -23.29 -10.85
C PHE A 570 26.91 -22.77 -12.07
N ALA A 571 25.59 -22.59 -11.93
CA ALA A 571 24.72 -22.08 -12.98
C ALA A 571 25.00 -20.61 -13.34
N ASP A 572 25.43 -19.81 -12.36
CA ASP A 572 25.77 -18.39 -12.55
C ASP A 572 27.13 -18.17 -13.22
N THR A 573 28.01 -19.17 -13.17
CA THR A 573 29.34 -19.07 -13.76
C THR A 573 29.27 -19.13 -15.28
N PRO A 574 29.74 -18.10 -16.01
CA PRO A 574 29.59 -18.02 -17.46
C PRO A 574 30.33 -19.16 -18.17
N GLY A 575 29.66 -19.78 -19.14
CA GLY A 575 30.19 -20.89 -19.93
C GLY A 575 30.04 -22.27 -19.29
N ASN A 576 29.40 -22.37 -18.11
CA ASN A 576 29.10 -23.68 -17.50
C ASN A 576 27.81 -24.31 -18.05
N LEU A 577 26.79 -23.49 -18.30
CA LEU A 577 25.54 -23.93 -18.92
C LEU A 577 25.58 -23.76 -20.45
N PRO A 578 24.94 -24.68 -21.21
CA PRO A 578 24.81 -24.54 -22.65
C PRO A 578 23.96 -23.32 -23.01
N PRO A 579 24.11 -22.74 -24.22
CA PRO A 579 23.37 -21.55 -24.64
C PRO A 579 21.85 -21.71 -24.56
N SER A 580 21.33 -22.93 -24.75
CA SER A 580 19.91 -23.27 -24.63
C SER A 580 19.35 -23.17 -23.21
N MET A 581 20.22 -23.20 -22.18
CA MET A 581 19.85 -23.10 -20.77
C MET A 581 20.21 -21.75 -20.15
N ASN A 582 20.74 -20.80 -20.94
CA ASN A 582 21.04 -19.47 -20.45
C ASN A 582 19.74 -18.67 -20.25
N LEU A 583 19.38 -18.46 -18.98
CA LEU A 583 18.18 -17.75 -18.57
C LEU A 583 18.11 -16.35 -19.19
N SER A 584 19.23 -15.65 -19.33
CA SER A 584 19.25 -14.28 -19.85
C SER A 584 18.89 -14.23 -21.33
N HIS A 585 19.34 -15.23 -22.12
CA HIS A 585 18.99 -15.37 -23.53
C HIS A 585 17.55 -15.85 -23.71
N LEU A 586 17.09 -16.78 -22.88
CA LEU A 586 15.72 -17.33 -22.93
C LEU A 586 14.65 -16.28 -22.57
N LEU A 587 15.02 -15.32 -21.72
CA LEU A 587 14.13 -14.25 -21.25
C LEU A 587 14.37 -12.90 -21.99
N GLY A 588 15.28 -12.85 -22.97
CA GLY A 588 15.54 -11.65 -23.77
C GLY A 588 16.21 -10.49 -23.01
N LEU A 589 16.92 -10.76 -21.92
CA LEU A 589 17.51 -9.75 -21.04
C LEU A 589 18.84 -9.22 -21.60
N ARG A 590 19.09 -7.92 -21.44
CA ARG A 590 20.35 -7.27 -21.87
C ARG A 590 21.56 -7.61 -21.01
N LYS A 591 21.35 -7.97 -19.74
CA LYS A 591 22.40 -8.28 -18.77
C LYS A 591 22.20 -9.69 -18.22
N ASN A 592 23.32 -10.35 -17.92
CA ASN A 592 23.29 -11.64 -17.26
C ASN A 592 22.83 -11.49 -15.80
N ILE A 593 21.80 -12.25 -15.43
CA ILE A 593 21.28 -12.29 -14.06
C ILE A 593 21.93 -13.45 -13.31
N SER A 594 22.39 -13.19 -12.08
CA SER A 594 22.72 -14.25 -11.12
C SER A 594 21.44 -14.90 -10.60
N ILE A 595 21.25 -16.18 -10.92
CA ILE A 595 20.20 -17.08 -10.43
C ILE A 595 20.25 -17.16 -8.91
N LEU A 596 21.44 -17.19 -8.28
CA LEU A 596 21.56 -17.20 -6.83
C LEU A 596 20.97 -15.93 -6.20
N LEU A 597 21.35 -14.76 -6.72
CA LEU A 597 20.83 -13.48 -6.25
C LEU A 597 19.32 -13.36 -6.51
N ALA A 598 18.87 -13.80 -7.69
CA ALA A 598 17.46 -13.79 -8.05
C ALA A 598 16.63 -14.70 -7.13
N TYR A 599 17.11 -15.92 -6.83
CA TYR A 599 16.47 -16.82 -5.89
C TYR A 599 16.35 -16.20 -4.49
N GLN A 600 17.42 -15.59 -3.97
CA GLN A 600 17.41 -14.94 -2.65
C GLN A 600 16.41 -13.77 -2.59
N GLN A 601 16.42 -12.88 -3.59
CA GLN A 601 15.47 -11.76 -3.64
C GLN A 601 14.02 -12.22 -3.80
N CYS A 602 13.77 -13.26 -4.60
CA CYS A 602 12.43 -13.83 -4.74
C CYS A 602 11.97 -14.51 -3.45
N LYS A 603 12.87 -15.15 -2.70
CA LYS A 603 12.57 -15.75 -1.41
C LYS A 603 12.13 -14.70 -0.37
N GLU A 604 12.68 -13.49 -0.45
CA GLU A 604 12.28 -12.32 0.37
C GLU A 604 10.98 -11.64 -0.13
N GLY A 605 10.45 -12.05 -1.29
CA GLY A 605 9.21 -11.49 -1.85
C GLY A 605 9.41 -10.27 -2.74
N ALA A 606 10.61 -10.05 -3.29
CA ALA A 606 10.85 -8.95 -4.22
C ALA A 606 9.97 -9.03 -5.49
N ALA A 607 9.61 -7.86 -6.03
CA ALA A 607 8.97 -7.76 -7.33
C ALA A 607 9.91 -8.15 -8.48
N LEU A 608 9.35 -8.75 -9.52
CA LEU A 608 10.09 -9.17 -10.71
C LEU A 608 10.84 -8.00 -11.36
N TRP A 609 10.30 -6.78 -11.28
CA TRP A 609 10.94 -5.55 -11.76
C TRP A 609 12.35 -5.34 -11.19
N LYS A 610 12.50 -5.51 -9.86
CA LYS A 610 13.77 -5.35 -9.15
C LYS A 610 14.73 -6.49 -9.48
N VAL A 611 14.25 -7.72 -9.49
CA VAL A 611 15.08 -8.92 -9.68
C VAL A 611 15.64 -9.00 -11.11
N LEU A 612 14.81 -8.66 -12.11
CA LEU A 612 15.22 -8.67 -13.50
C LEU A 612 15.96 -7.41 -13.95
N GLN A 613 16.13 -6.43 -13.06
CA GLN A 613 16.75 -5.13 -13.36
C GLN A 613 16.12 -4.46 -14.61
N LEU A 614 14.78 -4.49 -14.71
CA LEU A 614 14.08 -4.00 -15.90
C LEU A 614 14.31 -2.51 -16.19
N ASN A 615 14.73 -1.74 -15.18
CA ASN A 615 15.09 -0.33 -15.30
C ASN A 615 16.16 -0.05 -16.38
N ASP A 616 17.05 -1.01 -16.65
CA ASP A 616 18.09 -0.88 -17.69
C ASP A 616 17.57 -1.16 -19.12
N SER A 617 16.42 -1.83 -19.21
CA SER A 617 15.79 -2.26 -20.46
C SER A 617 14.55 -1.44 -20.83
N TYR A 618 13.90 -0.82 -19.86
CA TYR A 618 12.67 -0.06 -20.04
C TYR A 618 12.62 1.18 -19.16
N ASP A 619 12.37 2.29 -19.82
CA ASP A 619 12.21 3.60 -19.20
C ASP A 619 10.74 3.81 -18.85
N LEU A 620 10.39 3.48 -17.60
CA LEU A 620 9.05 3.71 -17.06
C LEU A 620 8.68 5.21 -17.08
N ASP A 621 9.68 6.09 -16.91
CA ASP A 621 9.44 7.53 -16.80
C ASP A 621 8.94 8.14 -18.11
N LYS A 622 9.30 7.55 -19.25
CA LYS A 622 8.75 7.92 -20.55
C LYS A 622 7.23 7.72 -20.64
N HIS A 623 6.68 6.70 -19.98
CA HIS A 623 5.23 6.44 -19.96
C HIS A 623 4.49 7.23 -18.89
N LEU A 624 5.20 7.63 -17.83
CA LEU A 624 4.68 8.47 -16.74
C LEU A 624 4.82 9.97 -17.03
N ASP A 625 5.40 10.35 -18.17
CA ASP A 625 5.57 11.75 -18.56
C ASP A 625 4.22 12.41 -18.88
N ILE A 626 3.72 13.16 -17.90
CA ILE A 626 2.52 14.00 -18.00
C ILE A 626 2.88 15.46 -18.37
N SER A 627 4.14 15.77 -18.68
CA SER A 627 4.62 17.15 -18.90
C SER A 627 3.90 17.87 -20.04
N GLN A 628 3.53 17.17 -21.11
CA GLN A 628 2.85 17.74 -22.26
C GLN A 628 1.48 18.32 -21.90
N TYR A 629 0.72 17.58 -21.09
CA TYR A 629 -0.61 17.99 -20.65
C TYR A 629 -0.53 19.10 -19.58
N THR A 630 0.41 18.96 -18.65
CA THR A 630 0.58 19.89 -17.54
C THR A 630 1.10 21.26 -18.01
N LYS A 631 1.95 21.30 -19.05
CA LYS A 631 2.33 22.55 -19.73
C LYS A 631 1.13 23.26 -20.36
N LYS A 632 0.21 22.52 -20.97
CA LYS A 632 -1.00 23.10 -21.55
C LYS A 632 -1.91 23.69 -20.46
N LEU A 633 -2.14 22.93 -19.38
CA LEU A 633 -2.90 23.41 -18.22
C LEU A 633 -2.29 24.70 -17.64
N GLN A 634 -0.96 24.75 -17.57
CA GLN A 634 -0.20 25.90 -17.09
C GLN A 634 -0.34 27.11 -18.01
N TRP A 635 -0.25 26.91 -19.32
CA TRP A 635 -0.42 27.98 -20.31
C TRP A 635 -1.84 28.57 -20.28
N ASP A 636 -2.85 27.72 -20.28
CA ASP A 636 -4.26 28.13 -20.33
C ASP A 636 -4.67 28.93 -19.07
N LEU A 637 -4.12 28.58 -17.89
CA LEU A 637 -4.35 29.31 -16.64
C LEU A 637 -3.52 30.60 -16.52
N GLN A 638 -2.26 30.62 -16.99
CA GLN A 638 -1.39 31.80 -16.88
C GLN A 638 -1.73 32.90 -17.89
N SER A 639 -2.29 32.54 -19.04
CA SER A 639 -2.66 33.50 -20.09
C SER A 639 -4.01 34.18 -19.86
N PHE A 640 -4.79 33.73 -18.86
CA PHE A 640 -6.10 34.30 -18.57
C PHE A 640 -5.98 35.66 -17.86
N GLN A 641 -6.68 36.66 -18.40
CA GLN A 641 -6.84 37.99 -17.82
C GLN A 641 -8.32 38.33 -17.80
N VAL A 642 -8.76 39.01 -16.73
CA VAL A 642 -10.12 39.51 -16.62
C VAL A 642 -10.14 40.91 -17.21
N ASP A 643 -11.03 41.11 -18.18
CA ASP A 643 -11.34 42.43 -18.70
C ASP A 643 -12.35 43.08 -17.77
N MET A 644 -11.87 43.99 -16.92
CA MET A 644 -12.73 44.86 -16.14
C MET A 644 -12.99 46.10 -16.99
N LYS A 645 -14.26 46.32 -17.34
CA LYS A 645 -14.70 47.61 -17.91
C LYS A 645 -14.24 48.73 -16.99
N ASP A 646 -13.77 49.85 -17.59
CA ASP A 646 -13.25 51.03 -16.89
C ASP A 646 -14.03 51.31 -15.60
N PRO A 647 -13.47 50.96 -14.43
CA PRO A 647 -14.20 51.10 -13.17
C PRO A 647 -14.12 52.57 -12.78
N ASP A 648 -15.13 53.35 -13.15
CA ASP A 648 -15.26 54.72 -12.67
C ASP A 648 -16.13 54.74 -11.41
N LEU A 649 -15.50 54.72 -10.24
CA LEU A 649 -16.20 54.74 -8.94
C LEU A 649 -17.03 56.02 -8.71
N LEU A 650 -16.79 57.08 -9.49
CA LEU A 650 -17.56 58.32 -9.45
C LEU A 650 -18.26 58.53 -10.78
N SER A 651 -19.53 58.89 -10.74
CA SER A 651 -20.20 59.36 -11.94
C SER A 651 -19.58 60.68 -12.42
N PRO A 652 -19.65 61.01 -13.71
CA PRO A 652 -19.16 62.28 -14.24
C PRO A 652 -19.77 63.49 -13.53
N GLU A 653 -21.01 63.38 -13.06
CA GLU A 653 -21.73 64.39 -12.28
C GLU A 653 -21.13 64.51 -10.88
N ALA A 654 -20.94 63.39 -10.17
CA ALA A 654 -20.41 63.38 -8.82
C ALA A 654 -18.97 63.91 -8.77
N ARG A 655 -18.16 63.57 -9.78
CA ARG A 655 -16.82 64.11 -9.92
C ARG A 655 -16.84 65.62 -10.13
N ARG A 656 -17.72 66.14 -10.99
CA ARG A 656 -17.90 67.58 -11.20
C ARG A 656 -18.33 68.30 -9.92
N ASP A 657 -19.27 67.74 -9.16
CA ASP A 657 -19.71 68.30 -7.87
C ASP A 657 -18.56 68.42 -6.86
N LEU A 658 -17.73 67.39 -6.74
CA LEU A 658 -16.58 67.39 -5.83
C LEU A 658 -15.47 68.34 -6.31
N GLU A 659 -15.19 68.42 -7.62
CA GLU A 659 -14.24 69.38 -8.19
C GLU A 659 -14.73 70.84 -8.01
N ALA A 660 -16.03 71.07 -8.13
CA ALA A 660 -16.65 72.36 -7.82
C ALA A 660 -16.50 72.71 -6.34
N LEU A 661 -16.70 71.76 -5.42
CA LEU A 661 -16.48 71.97 -3.99
C LEU A 661 -15.02 72.27 -3.67
N GLN A 662 -14.10 71.49 -4.24
CA GLN A 662 -12.65 71.68 -4.08
C GLN A 662 -12.23 73.10 -4.45
N THR A 663 -12.83 73.66 -5.51
CA THR A 663 -12.49 74.99 -6.01
C THR A 663 -13.43 76.10 -5.55
N SER A 664 -14.45 75.82 -4.75
CA SER A 664 -15.51 76.77 -4.37
C SER A 664 -15.00 77.96 -3.53
N GLY A 665 -13.95 77.76 -2.74
CA GLY A 665 -13.45 78.75 -1.79
C GLY A 665 -14.29 78.87 -0.52
N VAL A 666 -15.07 77.84 -0.16
CA VAL A 666 -15.87 77.82 1.07
C VAL A 666 -15.01 78.04 2.32
N GLU A 667 -13.79 77.51 2.40
CA GLU A 667 -12.87 77.77 3.53
C GLU A 667 -12.42 79.24 3.62
N SER A 668 -12.46 79.97 2.50
CA SER A 668 -11.97 81.35 2.40
C SER A 668 -13.03 82.39 2.73
N ILE A 669 -14.24 81.97 3.11
CA ILE A 669 -15.28 82.88 3.59
C ILE A 669 -14.79 83.50 4.91
N PRO A 670 -14.81 84.85 5.05
CA PRO A 670 -14.34 85.50 6.27
C PRO A 670 -15.40 85.41 7.37
N TYR A 671 -15.59 84.21 7.93
CA TYR A 671 -16.60 83.94 8.97
C TYR A 671 -16.50 84.89 10.17
N LEU A 672 -15.29 85.34 10.51
CA LEU A 672 -15.06 86.28 11.60
C LEU A 672 -15.79 87.62 11.39
N ASP A 673 -15.84 88.14 10.16
CA ASP A 673 -16.51 89.40 9.85
C ASP A 673 -18.02 89.31 10.13
N PHE A 674 -18.61 88.15 9.82
CA PHE A 674 -19.99 87.87 10.17
C PHE A 674 -20.18 87.76 11.69
N LEU A 675 -19.32 87.00 12.36
CA LEU A 675 -19.38 86.78 13.82
C LEU A 675 -19.28 88.09 14.61
N VAL A 676 -18.43 89.03 14.18
CA VAL A 676 -18.29 90.34 14.83
C VAL A 676 -19.57 91.16 14.75
N GLN A 677 -20.30 91.11 13.64
CA GLN A 677 -21.53 91.89 13.48
C GLN A 677 -22.73 91.26 14.20
N ILE A 678 -22.88 89.93 14.15
CA ILE A 678 -24.00 89.23 14.83
C ILE A 678 -23.90 89.27 16.37
N GLN A 679 -22.70 89.50 16.92
CA GLN A 679 -22.50 89.66 18.36
C GLN A 679 -22.93 91.04 18.87
N LYS A 680 -23.12 92.02 17.97
CA LYS A 680 -23.64 93.34 18.33
C LYS A 680 -25.17 93.29 18.37
N PRO A 681 -25.82 93.99 19.31
CA PRO A 681 -27.28 94.13 19.25
C PRO A 681 -27.68 94.87 17.97
N VAL A 682 -28.89 94.61 17.45
CA VAL A 682 -29.40 95.26 16.23
C VAL A 682 -29.46 96.79 16.42
N VAL A 683 -29.98 97.23 17.57
CA VAL A 683 -30.00 98.64 18.01
C VAL A 683 -29.18 98.76 19.29
N LYS A 684 -28.36 99.81 19.39
CA LYS A 684 -27.44 100.02 20.52
C LYS A 684 -28.16 100.24 21.85
N THR A 685 -29.30 100.92 21.80
CA THR A 685 -30.17 101.19 22.95
C THR A 685 -31.30 100.15 23.01
N ASP A 686 -31.67 99.73 24.21
CA ASP A 686 -32.88 98.93 24.42
C ASP A 686 -34.12 99.78 24.11
N VAL A 687 -34.69 99.55 22.91
CA VAL A 687 -35.82 100.33 22.39
C VAL A 687 -37.08 100.13 23.23
N GLU A 688 -37.28 98.93 23.78
CA GLU A 688 -38.45 98.63 24.61
C GLU A 688 -38.35 99.36 25.95
N GLN A 689 -37.18 99.30 26.59
CA GLN A 689 -36.92 100.03 27.83
C GLN A 689 -37.05 101.55 27.60
N LEU A 690 -36.45 102.09 26.54
CA LEU A 690 -36.55 103.51 26.20
C LEU A 690 -38.01 103.94 25.97
N ALA A 691 -38.81 103.12 25.29
CA ALA A 691 -40.22 103.40 25.08
C ALA A 691 -41.02 103.38 26.39
N GLN A 692 -40.71 102.47 27.33
CA GLN A 692 -41.32 102.45 28.66
C GLN A 692 -40.96 103.69 29.48
N GLU A 693 -39.70 104.10 29.47
CA GLU A 693 -39.22 105.32 30.14
C GLU A 693 -39.88 106.57 29.56
N LEU A 694 -40.05 106.65 28.24
CA LEU A 694 -40.76 107.75 27.57
C LEU A 694 -42.25 107.81 27.93
N ALA A 695 -42.92 106.66 28.06
CA ALA A 695 -44.32 106.62 28.53
C ALA A 695 -44.45 107.10 29.98
N GLY A 696 -43.50 106.74 30.84
CA GLY A 696 -43.45 107.25 32.22
C GLY A 696 -43.17 108.75 32.26
N LEU A 697 -42.23 109.23 31.44
CA LEU A 697 -41.88 110.63 31.34
C LEU A 697 -43.05 111.47 30.81
N ALA A 698 -43.78 110.97 29.82
CA ALA A 698 -44.98 111.59 29.25
C ALA A 698 -46.06 111.89 30.30
N GLN A 699 -46.29 110.98 31.25
CA GLN A 699 -47.29 111.14 32.33
C GLN A 699 -46.89 112.19 33.36
N SER A 700 -45.59 112.47 33.49
CA SER A 700 -45.05 113.44 34.46
C SER A 700 -44.93 114.88 33.94
N GLN A 701 -45.28 115.13 32.67
CA GLN A 701 -45.16 116.47 32.08
C GLN A 701 -46.30 117.41 32.49
N GLY A 702 -45.96 118.65 32.85
CA GLY A 702 -46.94 119.72 33.07
C GLY A 702 -47.53 120.30 31.76
N ASN A 703 -46.84 120.15 30.63
CA ASN A 703 -47.32 120.55 29.30
C ASN A 703 -48.03 119.38 28.62
N SER A 704 -49.34 119.48 28.45
CA SER A 704 -50.18 118.42 27.87
C SER A 704 -49.81 118.08 26.41
N VAL A 705 -49.27 119.04 25.66
CA VAL A 705 -48.83 118.83 24.27
C VAL A 705 -47.54 118.01 24.23
N LEU A 706 -46.55 118.37 25.06
CA LEU A 706 -45.29 117.63 25.17
C LEU A 706 -45.50 116.21 25.70
N GLY A 707 -46.38 116.05 26.71
CA GLY A 707 -46.76 114.73 27.22
C GLY A 707 -47.42 113.84 26.16
N GLN A 708 -48.30 114.38 25.31
CA GLN A 708 -48.89 113.64 24.19
C GLN A 708 -47.85 113.25 23.14
N GLN A 709 -46.95 114.17 22.77
CA GLN A 709 -45.89 113.91 21.78
C GLN A 709 -44.90 112.83 22.26
N LEU A 710 -44.50 112.85 23.54
CA LEU A 710 -43.67 111.80 24.14
C LEU A 710 -44.39 110.45 24.21
N GLN A 711 -45.71 110.44 24.45
CA GLN A 711 -46.52 109.22 24.44
C GLN A 711 -46.68 108.64 23.02
N GLU A 712 -46.78 109.49 22.00
CA GLU A 712 -46.79 109.08 20.58
C GLU A 712 -45.45 108.48 20.15
N GLU A 713 -44.33 109.09 20.52
CA GLU A 713 -42.99 108.56 20.22
C GLU A 713 -42.72 107.26 20.99
N SER A 714 -43.18 107.12 22.24
CA SER A 714 -43.17 105.85 22.98
C SER A 714 -43.92 104.74 22.24
N ARG A 715 -45.14 105.02 21.73
CA ARG A 715 -45.92 104.03 20.95
C ARG A 715 -45.23 103.72 19.61
N GLY A 716 -44.67 104.73 18.94
CA GLY A 716 -43.92 104.56 17.71
C GLY A 716 -42.70 103.65 17.88
N LEU A 717 -41.92 103.86 18.95
CA LEU A 717 -40.78 103.01 19.28
C LEU A 717 -41.20 101.57 19.64
N ARG A 718 -42.31 101.37 20.35
CA ARG A 718 -42.84 100.00 20.61
C ARG A 718 -43.24 99.29 19.33
N ASN A 719 -43.95 99.96 18.42
CA ASN A 719 -44.31 99.39 17.13
C ASN A 719 -43.06 99.07 16.29
N LEU A 720 -42.07 99.97 16.27
CA LEU A 720 -40.80 99.74 15.61
C LEU A 720 -40.07 98.52 16.18
N PHE A 721 -40.09 98.37 17.51
CA PHE A 721 -39.50 97.24 18.19
C PHE A 721 -40.19 95.92 17.83
N GLU A 722 -41.52 95.87 17.95
CA GLU A 722 -42.34 94.68 17.69
C GLU A 722 -42.30 94.24 16.21
N GLU A 723 -42.38 95.18 15.27
CA GLU A 723 -42.49 94.86 13.84
C GLU A 723 -41.12 94.67 13.16
N GLN A 724 -40.12 95.49 13.51
CA GLN A 724 -38.85 95.53 12.76
C GLN A 724 -37.66 94.99 13.57
N VAL A 725 -37.49 95.41 14.82
CA VAL A 725 -36.32 95.01 15.62
C VAL A 725 -36.36 93.52 15.97
N ILE A 726 -37.50 92.98 16.41
CA ILE A 726 -37.65 91.54 16.70
C ILE A 726 -37.44 90.69 15.44
N SER A 727 -37.96 91.14 14.29
CA SER A 727 -37.78 90.45 13.01
C SER A 727 -36.29 90.33 12.64
N GLN A 728 -35.55 91.44 12.74
CA GLN A 728 -34.10 91.46 12.52
C GLN A 728 -33.34 90.59 13.54
N GLN A 729 -33.72 90.61 14.82
CA GLN A 729 -33.10 89.75 15.84
C GLN A 729 -33.27 88.25 15.53
N ASN A 730 -34.45 87.83 15.04
CA ASN A 730 -34.69 86.44 14.64
C ASN A 730 -33.81 86.02 13.45
N LEU A 731 -33.62 86.91 12.48
CA LEU A 731 -32.72 86.68 11.34
C LEU A 731 -31.25 86.58 11.80
N VAL A 732 -30.81 87.39 12.76
CA VAL A 732 -29.46 87.29 13.34
C VAL A 732 -29.24 85.92 14.01
N VAL A 733 -30.24 85.40 14.74
CA VAL A 733 -30.17 84.05 15.33
C VAL A 733 -30.06 82.97 14.25
N LYS A 734 -30.86 83.06 13.20
CA LYS A 734 -30.83 82.13 12.05
C LYS A 734 -29.47 82.18 11.32
N LEU A 735 -28.93 83.38 11.11
CA LEU A 735 -27.63 83.60 10.50
C LEU A 735 -26.50 83.00 11.35
N ASN A 736 -26.53 83.21 12.68
CA ASN A 736 -25.55 82.67 13.61
C ASN A 736 -25.48 81.13 13.57
N LEU A 737 -26.63 80.46 13.47
CA LEU A 737 -26.68 78.99 13.34
C LEU A 737 -25.95 78.51 12.08
N SER A 738 -26.24 79.11 10.93
CA SER A 738 -25.60 78.73 9.67
C SER A 738 -24.11 79.08 9.62
N ILE A 739 -23.70 80.24 10.17
CA ILE A 739 -22.28 80.62 10.23
C ILE A 739 -21.49 79.62 11.05
N ARG A 740 -21.95 79.27 12.27
CA ARG A 740 -21.22 78.33 13.14
C ARG A 740 -21.17 76.92 12.54
N ALA A 741 -22.23 76.49 11.88
CA ALA A 741 -22.25 75.20 11.18
C ALA A 741 -21.23 75.18 10.03
N LEU A 742 -21.14 76.24 9.23
CA LEU A 742 -20.18 76.35 8.14
C LEU A 742 -18.74 76.54 8.64
N GLU A 743 -18.50 77.40 9.63
CA GLU A 743 -17.18 77.65 10.21
C GLU A 743 -16.56 76.37 10.78
N SER A 744 -17.38 75.51 11.40
CA SER A 744 -16.90 74.24 11.97
C SER A 744 -16.66 73.14 10.93
N SER A 745 -17.31 73.19 9.76
CA SER A 745 -17.25 72.12 8.75
C SER A 745 -16.40 72.48 7.52
N ALA A 746 -16.34 73.74 7.13
CA ALA A 746 -15.65 74.25 5.94
C ALA A 746 -14.16 73.88 5.84
N PRO A 747 -13.33 74.00 6.90
CA PRO A 747 -11.89 73.77 6.79
C PRO A 747 -11.57 72.31 6.43
N ASN A 748 -12.36 71.37 6.94
CA ASN A 748 -12.15 69.95 6.68
C ASN A 748 -12.75 69.52 5.33
N LEU A 749 -13.79 70.22 4.87
CA LEU A 749 -14.55 69.82 3.68
C LEU A 749 -13.70 69.81 2.40
N GLN A 750 -12.92 70.87 2.14
CA GLN A 750 -12.06 70.93 0.95
C GLN A 750 -10.86 69.98 1.05
N GLN A 751 -10.28 69.84 2.24
CA GLN A 751 -9.18 68.90 2.48
C GLN A 751 -9.64 67.44 2.27
N GLU A 752 -10.76 67.03 2.87
CA GLU A 752 -11.36 65.71 2.68
C GLU A 752 -11.74 65.46 1.22
N THR A 753 -12.29 66.47 0.54
CA THR A 753 -12.60 66.39 -0.90
C THR A 753 -11.35 66.09 -1.73
N SER A 754 -10.25 66.82 -1.49
CA SER A 754 -9.00 66.61 -2.22
C SER A 754 -8.41 65.22 -1.97
N ALA A 755 -8.49 64.74 -0.73
CA ALA A 755 -8.02 63.41 -0.36
C ALA A 755 -8.86 62.29 -1.00
N ILE A 756 -10.19 62.43 -0.98
CA ILE A 756 -11.12 61.44 -1.56
C ILE A 756 -10.97 61.40 -3.09
N LEU A 757 -10.90 62.55 -3.76
CA LEU A 757 -10.69 62.60 -5.22
C LEU A 757 -9.36 61.95 -5.63
N GLY A 758 -8.30 62.16 -4.83
CA GLY A 758 -7.00 61.49 -5.00
C GLY A 758 -7.07 59.98 -4.78
N ASN A 759 -7.77 59.53 -3.73
CA ASN A 759 -7.93 58.10 -3.44
C ASN A 759 -8.74 57.38 -4.52
N VAL A 760 -9.83 57.99 -5.02
CA VAL A 760 -10.64 57.43 -6.11
C VAL A 760 -9.84 57.34 -7.40
N THR A 761 -9.14 58.41 -7.79
CA THR A 761 -8.34 58.41 -9.03
C THR A 761 -7.21 57.38 -8.99
N TYR A 762 -6.54 57.23 -7.85
CA TYR A 762 -5.56 56.16 -7.65
C TYR A 762 -6.20 54.77 -7.72
N LEU A 763 -7.33 54.56 -7.04
CA LEU A 763 -8.00 53.27 -6.99
C LEU A 763 -8.53 52.83 -8.36
N ASN A 764 -9.09 53.75 -9.16
CA ASN A 764 -9.54 53.45 -10.54
C ASN A 764 -8.38 52.95 -11.42
N ALA A 765 -7.17 53.49 -11.23
CA ALA A 765 -5.98 53.08 -11.98
C ALA A 765 -5.39 51.74 -11.51
N GLU A 766 -5.44 51.46 -10.21
CA GLU A 766 -4.85 50.25 -9.61
C GLU A 766 -5.80 49.04 -9.55
N LEU A 767 -7.11 49.24 -9.65
CA LEU A 767 -8.10 48.16 -9.63
C LEU A 767 -7.85 47.10 -10.73
N PRO A 768 -7.72 47.46 -12.03
CA PRO A 768 -7.44 46.49 -13.09
C PRO A 768 -6.16 45.64 -12.89
N PRO A 769 -4.97 46.23 -12.61
CA PRO A 769 -3.76 45.44 -12.39
C PRO A 769 -3.84 44.61 -11.10
N LEU A 770 -4.45 45.12 -10.02
CA LEU A 770 -4.58 44.40 -8.77
C LEU A 770 -5.49 43.16 -8.91
N THR A 771 -6.63 43.28 -9.60
CA THR A 771 -7.52 42.15 -9.90
C THR A 771 -6.79 41.05 -10.66
N ASN A 772 -6.07 41.42 -11.72
CA ASN A 772 -5.32 40.46 -12.52
C ASN A 772 -4.19 39.80 -11.73
N HIS A 773 -3.52 40.54 -10.84
CA HIS A 773 -2.50 39.98 -9.96
C HIS A 773 -3.06 38.94 -8.97
N ILE A 774 -4.19 39.26 -8.31
CA ILE A 774 -4.87 38.34 -7.39
C ILE A 774 -5.29 37.07 -8.12
N LEU A 775 -5.84 37.21 -9.32
CA LEU A 775 -6.28 36.10 -10.14
C LEU A 775 -5.12 35.21 -10.61
N GLN A 776 -4.00 35.80 -11.03
CA GLN A 776 -2.79 35.06 -11.40
C GLN A 776 -2.21 34.29 -10.21
N ASN A 777 -2.19 34.89 -9.03
CA ASN A 777 -1.71 34.22 -7.82
C ASN A 777 -2.62 33.04 -7.44
N ALA A 778 -3.93 33.28 -7.43
CA ALA A 778 -4.92 32.25 -7.09
C ALA A 778 -4.94 31.09 -8.10
N SER A 779 -4.80 31.39 -9.40
CA SER A 779 -4.69 30.37 -10.46
C SER A 779 -3.41 29.54 -10.35
N GLN A 780 -2.29 30.12 -9.91
CA GLN A 780 -1.05 29.36 -9.61
C GLN A 780 -1.19 28.46 -8.40
N CYS A 781 -1.83 28.93 -7.32
CA CYS A 781 -2.15 28.09 -6.16
C CYS A 781 -3.04 26.90 -6.58
N PHE A 782 -4.09 27.16 -7.37
CA PHE A 782 -4.97 26.13 -7.92
C PHE A 782 -4.19 25.13 -8.77
N LEU A 783 -3.39 25.61 -9.72
CA LEU A 783 -2.58 24.76 -10.57
C LEU A 783 -1.65 23.84 -9.76
N THR A 784 -0.97 24.39 -8.75
CA THR A 784 -0.07 23.60 -7.89
C THR A 784 -0.83 22.49 -7.15
N ARG A 785 -2.06 22.78 -6.70
CA ARG A 785 -2.94 21.80 -6.06
C ARG A 785 -3.38 20.71 -7.04
N GLU A 786 -3.89 21.07 -8.22
CA GLU A 786 -4.35 20.11 -9.23
C GLU A 786 -3.20 19.21 -9.73
N MET A 787 -2.02 19.81 -9.92
CA MET A 787 -0.79 19.07 -10.24
C MET A 787 -0.40 18.08 -9.13
N GLY A 788 -0.72 18.41 -7.88
CA GLY A 788 -0.57 17.53 -6.74
C GLY A 788 -1.27 16.18 -6.93
N TYR A 789 -2.50 16.15 -7.45
CA TYR A 789 -3.24 14.91 -7.70
C TYR A 789 -2.57 14.01 -8.74
N PHE A 790 -2.11 14.59 -9.85
CA PHE A 790 -1.39 13.83 -10.87
C PHE A 790 -0.02 13.34 -10.37
N SER A 791 0.68 14.15 -9.58
CA SER A 791 1.96 13.76 -8.98
C SER A 791 1.81 12.59 -8.00
N GLN A 792 0.74 12.58 -7.21
CA GLN A 792 0.40 11.47 -6.31
C GLN A 792 0.16 10.17 -7.11
N TYR A 793 -0.56 10.27 -8.22
CA TYR A 793 -0.78 9.13 -9.10
C TYR A 793 0.53 8.62 -9.72
N VAL A 794 1.35 9.50 -10.30
CA VAL A 794 2.64 9.10 -10.91
C VAL A 794 3.56 8.45 -9.88
N ALA A 795 3.63 8.99 -8.67
CA ALA A 795 4.40 8.41 -7.57
C ALA A 795 3.86 7.02 -7.17
N TRP A 796 2.54 6.89 -7.04
CA TRP A 796 1.90 5.61 -6.75
C TRP A 796 2.14 4.57 -7.85
N VAL A 797 1.98 4.93 -9.14
CA VAL A 797 2.26 4.01 -10.26
C VAL A 797 3.70 3.53 -10.23
N ARG A 798 4.66 4.44 -9.98
CA ARG A 798 6.07 4.09 -9.85
C ARG A 798 6.27 3.07 -8.73
N GLU A 799 5.66 3.27 -7.56
CA GLU A 799 5.77 2.34 -6.44
C GLU A 799 5.08 1.00 -6.72
N GLU A 800 3.86 1.01 -7.23
CA GLU A 800 3.06 -0.19 -7.52
C GLU A 800 3.76 -1.08 -8.57
N VAL A 801 4.19 -0.50 -9.70
CA VAL A 801 4.86 -1.22 -10.79
C VAL A 801 6.22 -1.77 -10.37
N THR A 802 6.99 -1.03 -9.58
CA THR A 802 8.37 -1.42 -9.24
C THR A 802 8.48 -2.32 -8.01
N GLN A 803 7.50 -2.28 -7.10
CA GLN A 803 7.57 -2.98 -5.81
C GLN A 803 6.47 -4.02 -5.59
N HIS A 804 5.29 -3.90 -6.21
CA HIS A 804 4.13 -4.71 -5.85
C HIS A 804 3.65 -5.64 -6.98
N ILE A 805 3.71 -5.19 -8.24
CA ILE A 805 3.31 -6.00 -9.40
C ILE A 805 4.24 -7.20 -9.59
N ALA A 806 3.65 -8.38 -9.80
CA ALA A 806 4.33 -9.67 -9.97
C ALA A 806 5.49 -9.93 -9.01
N THR A 807 5.17 -10.13 -7.73
CA THR A 807 6.14 -10.68 -6.77
C THR A 807 6.65 -12.05 -7.23
N CYS A 808 7.97 -12.25 -7.21
CA CYS A 808 8.57 -13.47 -7.76
C CYS A 808 8.68 -14.61 -6.73
N GLN A 809 8.06 -14.46 -5.56
CA GLN A 809 8.02 -15.48 -4.51
C GLN A 809 7.50 -16.85 -4.97
N PRO A 810 6.52 -16.97 -5.89
CA PRO A 810 6.11 -18.26 -6.42
C PRO A 810 7.23 -19.01 -7.16
N PHE A 811 8.18 -18.30 -7.80
CA PHE A 811 9.32 -18.93 -8.47
C PHE A 811 10.31 -19.55 -7.49
N SER A 812 10.70 -18.82 -6.43
CA SER A 812 11.59 -19.38 -5.41
C SER A 812 10.92 -20.56 -4.69
N ARG A 813 9.61 -20.49 -4.45
CA ARG A 813 8.86 -21.63 -3.90
C ARG A 813 8.76 -22.80 -4.86
N ALA A 814 8.63 -22.58 -6.16
CA ALA A 814 8.66 -23.67 -7.13
C ALA A 814 10.00 -24.42 -7.08
N LEU A 815 11.12 -23.69 -6.93
CA LEU A 815 12.45 -24.30 -6.76
C LEU A 815 12.57 -25.06 -5.44
N ASP A 816 12.10 -24.48 -4.33
CA ASP A 816 12.10 -25.14 -3.02
C ASP A 816 11.23 -26.41 -3.04
N ASN A 817 10.02 -26.33 -3.61
CA ASN A 817 9.11 -27.47 -3.77
C ASN A 817 9.74 -28.55 -4.66
N GLY A 818 10.41 -28.16 -5.76
CA GLY A 818 11.13 -29.09 -6.65
C GLY A 818 12.23 -29.84 -5.91
N ARG A 819 13.01 -29.14 -5.07
CA ARG A 819 14.03 -29.76 -4.21
C ARG A 819 13.40 -30.74 -3.23
N VAL A 820 12.33 -30.34 -2.53
CA VAL A 820 11.64 -31.22 -1.56
C VAL A 820 11.07 -32.45 -2.25
N ILE A 821 10.47 -32.29 -3.43
CA ILE A 821 9.97 -33.43 -4.22
C ILE A 821 11.13 -34.39 -4.55
N LEU A 822 12.19 -33.89 -5.19
CA LEU A 822 13.28 -34.74 -5.68
C LEU A 822 14.08 -35.37 -4.53
N CYS A 823 14.52 -34.56 -3.58
CA CYS A 823 15.48 -34.99 -2.57
C CYS A 823 14.80 -35.63 -1.37
N ASP A 824 13.70 -35.03 -0.93
CA ASP A 824 13.04 -35.47 0.28
C ASP A 824 11.99 -36.56 -0.01
N MET A 825 11.10 -36.33 -0.97
CA MET A 825 10.00 -37.28 -1.23
C MET A 825 10.41 -38.47 -2.11
N MET A 826 11.50 -38.37 -2.88
CA MET A 826 11.95 -39.45 -3.78
C MET A 826 13.32 -40.03 -3.40
N ALA A 827 14.38 -39.22 -3.35
CA ALA A 827 15.75 -39.73 -3.17
C ALA A 827 15.97 -40.39 -1.79
N ASP A 828 15.48 -39.78 -0.72
CA ASP A 828 15.58 -40.35 0.64
C ASP A 828 14.97 -41.75 0.81
N PRO A 829 13.68 -41.97 0.51
CA PRO A 829 13.07 -43.29 0.66
C PRO A 829 13.66 -44.30 -0.33
N TRP A 830 14.05 -43.86 -1.53
CA TRP A 830 14.78 -44.69 -2.49
C TRP A 830 16.13 -45.16 -1.93
N ASN A 831 16.85 -44.23 -1.29
CA ASN A 831 18.16 -44.52 -0.74
C ASN A 831 18.09 -45.43 0.48
N ALA A 832 17.10 -45.22 1.33
CA ALA A 832 16.83 -46.13 2.44
C ALA A 832 16.43 -47.52 1.95
N PHE A 833 15.71 -47.63 0.83
CA PHE A 833 15.31 -48.92 0.26
C PHE A 833 16.50 -49.79 -0.14
N TRP A 834 17.42 -49.30 -0.97
CA TRP A 834 18.59 -50.11 -1.35
C TRP A 834 19.52 -50.35 -0.17
N PHE A 835 19.64 -49.40 0.77
CA PHE A 835 20.45 -49.55 1.96
C PHE A 835 19.93 -50.69 2.86
N CYS A 836 18.61 -50.76 3.07
CA CYS A 836 17.97 -51.84 3.81
C CYS A 836 18.07 -53.19 3.07
N LEU A 837 17.97 -53.22 1.74
CA LEU A 837 18.23 -54.44 0.97
C LEU A 837 19.69 -54.90 1.03
N GLY A 838 20.64 -53.97 1.00
CA GLY A 838 22.07 -54.23 1.20
C GLY A 838 22.34 -54.81 2.60
N TRP A 839 21.73 -54.22 3.63
CA TRP A 839 21.75 -54.73 5.00
C TRP A 839 21.22 -56.17 5.09
N CYS A 840 20.08 -56.45 4.45
CA CYS A 840 19.52 -57.79 4.40
C CYS A 840 20.48 -58.78 3.72
N THR A 841 21.07 -58.38 2.60
CA THR A 841 22.03 -59.22 1.84
C THR A 841 23.27 -59.53 2.67
N PHE A 842 23.79 -58.57 3.43
CA PHE A 842 24.95 -58.74 4.30
C PHE A 842 24.69 -59.75 5.43
N PHE A 843 23.58 -59.62 6.15
CA PHE A 843 23.24 -60.50 7.29
C PHE A 843 22.67 -61.86 6.89
N LEU A 844 22.27 -62.02 5.62
CA LEU A 844 21.78 -63.30 5.09
C LEU A 844 22.87 -64.38 5.08
N ILE A 845 24.14 -64.02 4.82
CA ILE A 845 25.25 -64.99 4.82
C ILE A 845 25.51 -65.56 6.23
N PRO A 846 25.73 -64.75 7.29
CA PRO A 846 25.83 -65.26 8.66
C PRO A 846 24.61 -66.06 9.09
N SER A 847 23.41 -65.60 8.73
CA SER A 847 22.15 -66.30 9.06
C SER A 847 22.10 -67.70 8.45
N ILE A 848 22.48 -67.87 7.17
CA ILE A 848 22.60 -69.19 6.53
C ILE A 848 23.61 -70.08 7.28
N ILE A 849 24.78 -69.55 7.64
CA ILE A 849 25.83 -70.32 8.32
C ILE A 849 25.31 -70.83 9.67
N PHE A 850 24.68 -69.96 10.46
CA PHE A 850 24.10 -70.35 11.74
C PHE A 850 22.92 -71.30 11.55
N ALA A 851 22.02 -71.09 10.59
CA ALA A 851 20.90 -71.98 10.30
C ALA A 851 21.37 -73.40 9.95
N VAL A 852 22.39 -73.52 9.08
CA VAL A 852 22.97 -74.81 8.69
C VAL A 852 23.64 -75.49 9.89
N LYS A 853 24.37 -74.76 10.73
CA LYS A 853 25.00 -75.33 11.94
C LYS A 853 23.95 -75.76 12.96
N THR A 854 22.95 -74.92 13.25
CA THR A 854 21.85 -75.19 14.18
C THR A 854 21.00 -76.37 13.73
N SER A 855 20.73 -76.52 12.43
CA SER A 855 19.96 -77.66 11.89
C SER A 855 20.55 -79.04 12.24
N LYS A 856 21.86 -79.12 12.55
CA LYS A 856 22.53 -80.36 12.95
C LYS A 856 22.11 -80.84 14.34
N TYR A 857 21.73 -79.91 15.22
CA TYR A 857 21.32 -80.22 16.60
C TYR A 857 19.84 -80.63 16.69
N PHE A 858 19.03 -80.37 15.65
CA PHE A 858 17.60 -80.70 15.63
C PHE A 858 17.24 -82.06 14.99
N ARG A 859 18.20 -82.81 14.41
CA ARG A 859 17.93 -84.10 13.74
C ARG A 859 17.94 -85.30 14.71
N PRO A 860 16.98 -86.25 14.63
CA PRO A 860 16.95 -87.43 15.49
C PRO A 860 18.07 -88.44 15.19
N ILE A 861 18.52 -89.17 16.23
CA ILE A 861 19.55 -90.22 16.15
C ILE A 861 18.91 -91.49 15.59
N ARG A 862 19.03 -91.74 14.28
CA ARG A 862 18.63 -93.04 13.71
C ARG A 862 19.66 -94.11 14.13
N LYS A 863 19.40 -94.83 15.23
CA LYS A 863 20.11 -96.08 15.54
C LYS A 863 19.82 -97.07 14.41
N ARG A 864 20.83 -97.47 13.62
CA ARG A 864 20.70 -98.57 12.66
C ARG A 864 20.53 -99.88 13.43
N LEU A 865 19.31 -100.39 13.47
CA LEU A 865 19.05 -101.83 13.53
C LEU A 865 18.43 -102.19 12.19
N SER A 866 19.25 -102.42 11.18
CA SER A 866 18.82 -103.10 9.96
C SER A 866 18.88 -104.60 10.26
N SER A 867 17.75 -105.19 10.61
CA SER A 867 17.55 -106.63 10.58
C SER A 867 17.61 -107.10 9.12
N THR A 868 18.77 -107.56 8.68
CA THR A 868 18.87 -108.46 7.53
C THR A 868 18.35 -109.82 7.98
N SER A 869 17.10 -110.12 7.65
CA SER A 869 16.59 -111.49 7.61
C SER A 869 16.88 -112.07 6.23
N SER A 870 17.92 -112.88 6.12
CA SER A 870 18.00 -113.97 5.15
C SER A 870 19.07 -114.94 5.62
N GLU A 871 18.74 -116.22 5.54
CA GLU A 871 19.39 -117.39 6.11
C GLU A 871 20.88 -117.52 5.77
N GLU A 872 21.68 -117.88 6.76
CA GLU A 872 22.79 -118.83 6.60
C GLU A 872 23.07 -119.48 7.97
N THR A 873 22.69 -120.74 8.10
CA THR A 873 23.20 -121.68 9.10
C THR A 873 24.72 -121.71 9.01
N GLN A 874 25.44 -121.65 10.14
CA GLN A 874 26.65 -122.45 10.43
C GLN A 874 27.10 -122.27 11.89
N LEU A 875 27.07 -123.41 12.59
CA LEU A 875 27.88 -123.88 13.74
C LEU A 875 28.46 -122.86 14.76
N PHE A 876 27.96 -122.97 15.99
CA PHE A 876 28.68 -122.58 17.20
C PHE A 876 29.95 -123.44 17.38
N HIS A 877 31.12 -122.79 17.46
CA HIS A 877 32.34 -123.41 18.00
C HIS A 877 32.79 -122.62 19.24
N ILE A 878 32.67 -123.26 20.40
CA ILE A 878 33.17 -122.80 21.69
C ILE A 878 34.69 -123.09 21.76
N PRO A 879 35.55 -122.11 22.06
CA PRO A 879 36.89 -122.42 22.56
C PRO A 879 36.87 -122.61 24.08
N ARG A 880 37.28 -123.81 24.51
CA ARG A 880 37.56 -124.17 25.90
C ARG A 880 38.67 -123.28 26.47
N VAL A 881 38.46 -122.81 27.69
CA VAL A 881 39.54 -122.39 28.61
C VAL A 881 39.96 -123.63 29.40
N THR A 882 41.19 -124.10 29.23
CA THR A 882 41.82 -125.08 30.13
C THR A 882 42.89 -124.40 30.98
N SER A 883 42.54 -124.27 32.26
CA SER A 883 43.34 -124.49 33.47
C SER A 883 44.79 -124.01 33.57
N LEU A 884 45.06 -123.26 34.65
CA LEU A 884 46.05 -123.71 35.63
C LEU A 884 45.70 -123.21 37.05
N LYS A 885 45.87 -124.14 37.98
CA LYS A 885 45.64 -124.12 39.44
C LYS A 885 46.57 -123.13 40.17
N LEU A 886 46.07 -122.57 41.27
CA LEU A 886 46.46 -123.05 42.61
C LEU A 886 45.19 -123.37 43.40
#